data_AF-A0AAV5R8C8-F1
#
_entry.id   AF-A0AAV5R8C8-F1
#
_cell.length_a   1.000
_cell.length_b   1.000
_cell.length_c   1.000
_cell.angle_alpha   90.00
_cell.angle_beta   90.00
_cell.angle_gamma   90.00
#
_symmetry.space_group_name_H-M   'P 1'
#
loop_
_entity.id
_entity.type
_entity.pdbx_description
1 polymer ?
#
loop_
_entity_poly.entity_id
_entity_poly.type
_entity_poly.pdbx_seq_one_letter_code
_entity_poly.pdbx_strand_id
1 'polypeptide(L)'
;MAIQHSDMSPMLDTTNSLKFQSRKPKKISAWLSNPFINYIFNNQDFKRSGPLKEIIIQLCENPSDYAILVPSTIFLMTHADAQTKKPYSEMCKDLEFILSHIVRLDVSRDQRIRTHKEFTTLNNKVLSIKADSIKSVRNFKYSVDVTILRQEFIRGFANYIPLGIAQDLLTTMNVINGSTNNSLSPTHTTKSHIQFVDLMDKYAELKELDKKFGTLFEEYNFKKCKAITDLDQSFSVIMKRGSAMFNTLQAETFTNLLNVYSENELTEMIYNYLEENIYPKFWAKFVKLSPHDYDEKLVLAYENLKWLSITEVGLPDKVVSDIPLLMKYTERVKLAIAEFKKILPAPNSNQKCLCLINTIEILSAGSTIDADTLITSLIFVICLSKVNNLNCILNYIQKYSYAETNIESGMLGYAISSLEVAIKYFHEDYNMDGIIAKSLQNEVLWRLIGSVSSDLSLKGNKEDDEKTFEQIEKLLKPLNEPNNIPLDSFVKSRSLNGESCIMFALKQHNEELMKVLLQFDYIFTLDDILEDQDIEGSNLLSVALDMEHPIADTLAMIIKEATDGEIMQYINKADINERTVGHFMCNSFHLIKYFGMFINWAKKDTFGNTPFMIYTRRYDHPNYLEMMKSTIKTVEKWYQRNNRVFSYTEHVDNKGNSIMHAIRDPTILELFLKTFELLELNCLNDANQSAITLAIRYNRIENVEILMKDERTCMSIVDPVSFMSALDYVKLERWDECVNREIAKTLEVQFIETEYGETLNIACVRARFEPAHGLCCYFRVVNNEGCSDIILVPFECVVKVLKLLKQENSCIPFDFSKPDLWFPRHSSVSMKGNISSSNKMKINSLINNLNLMIQALMKNGTLKYTHSLQNYLLVPQTPFELEVKTIDEKEVLKNIYQENFSHRKEILFSQSKFKSTIIRCEDIIAFDAFLDYTIEELDKFGKCYSKFYRTLTLSDVEAKDLDKLRTDIPWIVTDALKFRECRVEDSCDIFLDKLRLLFATVQELIKSSRELKITKVRRWKKLRVDLKTLRSELDRVAGGGVDGSQSPTAYNGPADASIKNNRNHILSKVFKQIDIVTGECHENDDINEFRKDIIKVLIKGEYDGQNENFGVESLDIKDEAVSKDNEEKSLTEMINLEDFGISTWFVEKRRIAYVKRLLETFLKYRIEIFELDIELRKKYESLATFVSKFYQFRIDLFKNAYKCYAMGKIGELKREVQAWELGLREHQLKGMSKIK
;
A
#
# COMPACT_ATOMS: atom_id res chain seq x y z
N MET A 1 -9.67 39.18 -9.30
CA MET A 1 -9.15 40.56 -9.27
C MET A 1 -8.11 40.70 -10.37
N ALA A 2 -8.22 41.74 -11.18
CA ALA A 2 -7.49 41.94 -12.42
C ALA A 2 -5.98 42.17 -12.22
N ILE A 3 -5.15 41.41 -12.91
CA ILE A 3 -3.79 41.83 -13.30
C ILE A 3 -3.68 41.62 -14.81
N GLN A 4 -3.24 42.68 -15.46
CA GLN A 4 -3.36 42.98 -16.88
C GLN A 4 -2.60 42.00 -17.79
N HIS A 5 -3.25 41.69 -18.90
CA HIS A 5 -2.64 41.21 -20.13
C HIS A 5 -1.52 42.16 -20.61
N SER A 6 -0.31 41.64 -20.80
CA SER A 6 0.59 42.11 -21.86
C SER A 6 1.62 41.02 -22.20
N ASP A 7 1.84 40.86 -23.51
CA ASP A 7 2.93 40.17 -24.19
C ASP A 7 2.88 38.64 -24.34
N MET A 8 1.90 38.17 -25.14
CA MET A 8 2.13 37.06 -26.06
C MET A 8 2.71 37.61 -27.38
N SER A 9 3.96 37.25 -27.70
CA SER A 9 4.46 37.26 -29.08
C SER A 9 4.57 35.80 -29.58
N PRO A 10 4.07 35.48 -30.79
CA PRO A 10 4.20 34.15 -31.36
C PRO A 10 5.52 34.07 -32.15
N MET A 11 6.40 33.14 -31.79
CA MET A 11 7.49 32.72 -32.69
C MET A 11 7.31 31.25 -33.04
N LEU A 12 6.44 31.03 -34.03
CA LEU A 12 6.59 29.97 -35.01
C LEU A 12 7.33 30.61 -36.18
N ASP A 13 8.62 30.30 -36.32
CA ASP A 13 9.25 30.37 -37.63
C ASP A 13 10.27 29.24 -37.81
N THR A 14 9.97 28.45 -38.83
CA THR A 14 10.72 27.30 -39.32
C THR A 14 12.04 27.73 -39.94
N THR A 15 13.00 26.81 -39.96
CA THR A 15 14.30 26.87 -40.67
C THR A 15 15.38 27.74 -40.01
N ASN A 16 16.11 27.17 -39.04
CA ASN A 16 17.53 27.48 -38.91
C ASN A 16 18.31 26.29 -38.35
N SER A 17 19.27 25.84 -39.13
CA SER A 17 20.26 24.82 -38.80
C SER A 17 20.92 25.11 -37.45
N LEU A 18 20.73 24.22 -36.48
CA LEU A 18 21.46 24.23 -35.21
C LEU A 18 22.94 23.91 -35.46
N LYS A 19 23.73 24.94 -35.78
CA LYS A 19 25.17 24.92 -35.55
C LYS A 19 25.38 24.87 -34.05
N PHE A 20 25.73 23.68 -33.53
CA PHE A 20 26.28 23.52 -32.19
C PHE A 20 27.56 24.37 -32.07
N GLN A 21 27.44 25.59 -31.55
CA GLN A 21 28.60 26.30 -31.04
C GLN A 21 29.11 25.55 -29.81
N SER A 22 30.30 24.96 -29.95
CA SER A 22 31.05 24.30 -28.89
C SER A 22 31.46 25.30 -27.80
N ARG A 23 30.53 25.68 -26.92
CA ARG A 23 30.90 26.20 -25.61
C ARG A 23 31.46 25.04 -24.80
N LYS A 24 32.73 25.11 -24.40
CA LYS A 24 33.33 24.18 -23.43
C LYS A 24 32.40 24.07 -22.22
N PRO A 25 32.01 22.87 -21.78
CA PRO A 25 31.04 22.73 -20.70
C PRO A 25 31.65 23.25 -19.41
N LYS A 26 31.07 24.30 -18.82
CA LYS A 26 31.20 24.53 -17.37
C LYS A 26 30.62 23.28 -16.69
N LYS A 27 31.40 22.61 -15.83
CA LYS A 27 30.91 21.50 -15.00
C LYS A 27 29.74 22.03 -14.17
N ILE A 28 28.51 21.70 -14.56
CA ILE A 28 27.35 21.87 -13.68
C ILE A 28 27.49 20.77 -12.65
N SER A 29 27.81 21.14 -11.41
CA SER A 29 27.70 20.23 -10.28
C SER A 29 26.23 20.06 -9.95
N ALA A 30 25.69 18.85 -10.13
CA ALA A 30 24.38 18.50 -9.59
C ALA A 30 24.35 18.82 -8.09
N TRP A 31 23.23 19.30 -7.57
CA TRP A 31 23.05 19.53 -6.14
C TRP A 31 21.77 18.85 -5.69
N LEU A 32 21.90 17.68 -5.07
CA LEU A 32 20.79 17.01 -4.40
C LEU A 32 20.60 17.61 -3.00
N SER A 33 19.35 17.84 -2.63
CA SER A 33 18.90 18.44 -1.37
C SER A 33 19.27 17.56 -0.18
N ASN A 34 19.17 16.23 -0.31
CA ASN A 34 19.59 15.31 0.72
C ASN A 34 21.13 15.14 0.75
N PRO A 35 21.83 15.58 1.81
CA PRO A 35 23.29 15.59 1.84
C PRO A 35 23.90 14.18 1.82
N PHE A 36 23.19 13.18 2.36
CA PHE A 36 23.65 11.78 2.37
C PHE A 36 23.59 11.16 0.97
N ILE A 37 22.47 11.31 0.27
CA ILE A 37 22.33 10.83 -1.11
C ILE A 37 23.32 11.55 -2.04
N ASN A 38 23.47 12.88 -1.90
CA ASN A 38 24.41 13.67 -2.69
C ASN A 38 25.85 13.15 -2.53
N TYR A 39 26.26 12.75 -1.33
CA TYR A 39 27.61 12.25 -1.09
C TYR A 39 27.86 10.86 -1.70
N ILE A 40 26.87 9.96 -1.71
CA ILE A 40 27.01 8.61 -2.27
C ILE A 40 26.90 8.63 -3.80
N PHE A 41 25.91 9.34 -4.34
CA PHE A 41 25.55 9.27 -5.76
C PHE A 41 26.09 10.42 -6.61
N ASN A 42 26.72 11.45 -6.02
CA ASN A 42 27.24 12.60 -6.76
C ASN A 42 28.60 13.09 -6.23
N ASN A 43 29.50 12.15 -5.90
CA ASN A 43 30.81 12.49 -5.35
C ASN A 43 31.81 12.92 -6.44
N GLN A 44 32.19 14.20 -6.45
CA GLN A 44 33.16 14.74 -7.42
C GLN A 44 34.60 14.23 -7.19
N ASP A 45 34.93 13.82 -5.97
CA ASP A 45 36.25 13.35 -5.54
C ASP A 45 36.34 11.82 -5.45
N PHE A 46 35.43 11.08 -6.11
CA PHE A 46 35.37 9.60 -6.07
C PHE A 46 36.72 8.90 -6.36
N LYS A 47 37.59 9.51 -7.16
CA LYS A 47 38.93 8.93 -7.46
C LYS A 47 39.89 8.96 -6.26
N ARG A 48 39.64 9.80 -5.24
CA ARG A 48 40.49 10.01 -4.06
C ARG A 48 39.94 9.33 -2.79
N SER A 49 38.66 8.94 -2.77
CA SER A 49 37.99 8.33 -1.61
C SER A 49 38.03 6.79 -1.65
N GLY A 50 39.17 6.20 -1.29
CA GLY A 50 39.42 4.75 -1.32
C GLY A 50 38.31 3.89 -0.69
N PRO A 51 37.92 4.11 0.59
CA PRO A 51 36.91 3.28 1.26
C PRO A 51 35.50 3.38 0.65
N LEU A 52 35.09 4.59 0.22
CA LEU A 52 33.78 4.81 -0.41
C LEU A 52 33.69 4.11 -1.77
N LYS A 53 34.80 4.07 -2.52
CA LYS A 53 34.87 3.38 -3.81
C LYS A 53 34.59 1.88 -3.66
N GLU A 54 35.16 1.22 -2.66
CA GLU A 54 34.93 -0.21 -2.39
C GLU A 54 33.46 -0.49 -2.03
N ILE A 55 32.88 0.35 -1.17
CA ILE A 55 31.46 0.24 -0.79
C ILE A 55 30.55 0.38 -2.02
N ILE A 56 30.79 1.38 -2.88
CA ILE A 56 29.96 1.60 -4.06
C ILE A 56 30.10 0.45 -5.07
N ILE A 57 31.30 -0.11 -5.24
CA ILE A 57 31.51 -1.31 -6.08
C ILE A 57 30.69 -2.48 -5.52
N GLN A 58 30.78 -2.73 -4.20
CA GLN A 58 30.03 -3.79 -3.53
C GLN A 58 28.50 -3.62 -3.70
N LEU A 59 27.99 -2.40 -3.55
CA LEU A 59 26.57 -2.08 -3.78
C LEU A 59 26.16 -2.29 -5.23
N CYS A 60 27.01 -1.95 -6.20
CA CYS A 60 26.71 -2.10 -7.63
C CYS A 60 26.76 -3.57 -8.08
N GLU A 61 27.63 -4.39 -7.51
CA GLU A 61 27.70 -5.81 -7.85
C GLU A 61 26.45 -6.57 -7.36
N ASN A 62 25.95 -6.28 -6.17
CA ASN A 62 24.79 -6.99 -5.60
C ASN A 62 23.73 -6.02 -5.06
N PRO A 63 23.04 -5.24 -5.92
CA PRO A 63 22.09 -4.22 -5.48
C PRO A 63 20.83 -4.78 -4.81
N SER A 64 20.52 -6.06 -5.04
CA SER A 64 19.40 -6.76 -4.38
C SER A 64 19.67 -7.12 -2.92
N ASP A 65 20.94 -7.08 -2.50
CA ASP A 65 21.42 -7.63 -1.23
C ASP A 65 21.60 -6.52 -0.18
N TYR A 66 21.35 -5.27 -0.55
CA TYR A 66 21.50 -4.13 0.33
C TYR A 66 20.30 -3.18 0.22
N ALA A 67 19.94 -2.57 1.35
CA ALA A 67 19.04 -1.42 1.40
C ALA A 67 19.75 -0.24 2.07
N ILE A 68 19.53 0.97 1.57
CA ILE A 68 20.11 2.18 2.12
C ILE A 68 19.05 2.91 2.95
N LEU A 69 19.28 3.01 4.26
CA LEU A 69 18.47 3.82 5.17
C LEU A 69 18.85 5.29 4.99
N VAL A 70 17.90 6.11 4.56
CA VAL A 70 18.10 7.54 4.35
C VAL A 70 17.29 8.32 5.37
N PRO A 71 17.94 9.04 6.31
CA PRO A 71 17.23 9.97 7.17
C PRO A 71 16.58 11.09 6.36
N SER A 72 15.41 11.58 6.81
CA SER A 72 14.71 12.66 6.13
C SER A 72 15.58 13.91 5.96
N THR A 73 15.40 14.61 4.84
CA THR A 73 16.22 15.80 4.51
C THR A 73 16.07 16.87 5.58
N ILE A 74 14.86 17.06 6.11
CA ILE A 74 14.61 17.99 7.21
C ILE A 74 15.43 17.62 8.44
N PHE A 75 15.46 16.34 8.84
CA PHE A 75 16.21 15.91 10.00
C PHE A 75 17.72 16.19 9.84
N LEU A 76 18.30 15.81 8.69
CA LEU A 76 19.73 16.01 8.42
C LEU A 76 20.15 17.48 8.41
N MET A 77 19.25 18.38 8.02
CA MET A 77 19.53 19.82 7.90
C MET A 77 19.26 20.61 9.18
N THR A 78 18.34 20.15 10.04
CA THR A 78 17.90 20.90 11.23
C THR A 78 18.51 20.40 12.53
N HIS A 79 19.06 19.17 12.55
CA HIS A 79 19.57 18.55 13.77
C HIS A 79 21.09 18.37 13.74
N ALA A 80 21.68 18.34 14.93
CA ALA A 80 23.08 18.00 15.17
C ALA A 80 23.16 16.82 16.13
N ASP A 81 24.21 16.04 16.03
CA ASP A 81 24.43 14.89 16.90
C ASP A 81 24.71 15.34 18.35
N ALA A 82 24.02 14.71 19.30
CA ALA A 82 24.03 15.15 20.68
C ALA A 82 25.42 15.07 21.34
N GLN A 83 26.25 14.09 20.93
CA GLN A 83 27.60 13.85 21.47
C GLN A 83 28.67 14.68 20.80
N THR A 84 28.75 14.59 19.47
CA THR A 84 29.81 15.24 18.69
C THR A 84 29.54 16.72 18.45
N LYS A 85 28.30 17.17 18.66
CA LYS A 85 27.78 18.51 18.32
C LYS A 85 27.95 18.88 16.85
N LYS A 86 28.33 17.92 16.00
CA LYS A 86 28.43 18.12 14.56
C LYS A 86 27.05 18.07 13.92
N PRO A 87 26.76 18.93 12.95
CA PRO A 87 25.52 18.85 12.20
C PRO A 87 25.47 17.52 11.43
N TYR A 88 24.30 16.88 11.34
CA TYR A 88 24.17 15.61 10.64
C TYR A 88 24.53 15.71 9.15
N SER A 89 24.35 16.89 8.53
CA SER A 89 24.78 17.20 7.17
C SER A 89 26.30 17.04 6.93
N GLU A 90 27.13 17.21 7.96
CA GLU A 90 28.56 16.94 7.90
C GLU A 90 28.88 15.46 8.19
N MET A 91 28.19 14.86 9.15
CA MET A 91 28.38 13.45 9.53
C MET A 91 28.03 12.47 8.42
N CYS A 92 27.17 12.85 7.46
CA CYS A 92 26.88 12.04 6.27
C CYS A 92 28.12 11.66 5.45
N LYS A 93 29.25 12.37 5.63
CA LYS A 93 30.52 12.11 4.97
C LYS A 93 31.41 11.12 5.73
N ASP A 94 31.09 10.83 6.99
CA ASP A 94 31.87 9.94 7.85
C ASP A 94 31.61 8.47 7.50
N LEU A 95 32.68 7.68 7.41
CA LEU A 95 32.59 6.26 7.02
C LEU A 95 31.72 5.44 7.98
N GLU A 96 31.80 5.70 9.30
CA GLU A 96 30.97 5.01 10.29
C GLU A 96 29.48 5.29 10.09
N PHE A 97 29.12 6.52 9.71
CA PHE A 97 27.75 6.91 9.42
C PHE A 97 27.24 6.12 8.20
N ILE A 98 27.98 6.14 7.10
CA ILE A 98 27.63 5.43 5.85
C ILE A 98 27.43 3.93 6.11
N LEU A 99 28.37 3.28 6.79
CA LEU A 99 28.29 1.85 7.08
C LEU A 99 27.11 1.47 7.99
N SER A 100 26.70 2.37 8.89
CA SER A 100 25.55 2.17 9.78
C SER A 100 24.20 2.32 9.06
N HIS A 101 24.18 2.98 7.90
CA HIS A 101 22.97 3.24 7.11
C HIS A 101 22.82 2.30 5.91
N ILE A 102 23.76 1.39 5.68
CA ILE A 102 23.65 0.35 4.64
C ILE A 102 23.34 -0.98 5.34
N VAL A 103 22.16 -1.53 5.07
CA VAL A 103 21.64 -2.77 5.65
C VAL A 103 21.86 -3.93 4.70
N ARG A 104 22.38 -5.04 5.21
CA ARG A 104 22.48 -6.31 4.47
C ARG A 104 21.14 -7.05 4.50
N LEU A 105 20.64 -7.41 3.33
CA LEU A 105 19.47 -8.25 3.12
C LEU A 105 20.00 -9.68 2.91
N ASP A 106 19.98 -10.49 3.98
CA ASP A 106 20.70 -11.76 4.08
C ASP A 106 20.33 -12.75 2.94
N VAL A 107 21.30 -13.15 2.13
CA VAL A 107 21.11 -13.84 0.82
C VAL A 107 20.59 -15.28 0.96
N SER A 108 20.67 -15.86 2.17
CA SER A 108 20.29 -17.25 2.44
C SER A 108 19.00 -17.41 3.26
N ARG A 109 18.51 -16.32 3.88
CA ARG A 109 17.33 -16.31 4.75
C ARG A 109 16.51 -15.07 4.42
N ASP A 110 15.59 -15.25 3.48
CA ASP A 110 14.34 -14.51 3.33
C ASP A 110 14.47 -12.95 3.30
N GLN A 111 14.39 -12.40 2.08
CA GLN A 111 14.62 -10.98 1.74
C GLN A 111 13.50 -10.02 2.17
N ARG A 112 12.59 -10.40 3.08
CA ARG A 112 11.43 -9.57 3.46
C ARG A 112 11.80 -8.46 4.45
N ILE A 113 12.15 -7.28 3.93
CA ILE A 113 12.49 -6.07 4.71
C ILE A 113 11.50 -5.79 5.87
N ARG A 114 10.18 -5.89 5.63
CA ARG A 114 9.15 -5.51 6.63
C ARG A 114 8.65 -6.62 7.56
N THR A 115 9.10 -7.87 7.38
CA THR A 115 8.57 -9.03 8.14
C THR A 115 9.64 -9.86 8.84
N HIS A 116 10.92 -9.52 8.68
CA HIS A 116 12.05 -10.20 9.33
C HIS A 116 12.51 -9.49 10.61
N LYS A 117 12.85 -10.30 11.63
CA LYS A 117 13.02 -9.82 13.01
C LYS A 117 14.32 -9.04 13.24
N GLU A 118 15.42 -9.38 12.57
CA GLU A 118 16.72 -8.71 12.80
C GLU A 118 17.55 -8.70 11.50
N PHE A 119 18.13 -7.55 11.17
CA PHE A 119 19.02 -7.30 10.05
C PHE A 119 20.35 -6.72 10.54
N THR A 120 21.42 -6.93 9.76
CA THR A 120 22.76 -6.42 10.07
C THR A 120 23.18 -5.33 9.10
N THR A 121 23.77 -4.24 9.60
CA THR A 121 24.40 -3.20 8.79
C THR A 121 25.79 -3.63 8.29
N LEU A 122 26.42 -2.87 7.38
CA LEU A 122 27.77 -3.17 6.90
C LEU A 122 28.84 -3.15 8.02
N ASN A 123 28.63 -2.37 9.08
CA ASN A 123 29.47 -2.37 10.28
C ASN A 123 28.97 -3.32 11.39
N ASN A 124 28.17 -4.33 11.05
CA ASN A 124 27.69 -5.38 11.96
C ASN A 124 26.86 -4.87 13.16
N LYS A 125 26.16 -3.74 13.01
CA LYS A 125 25.12 -3.30 13.95
C LYS A 125 23.80 -4.01 13.62
N VAL A 126 23.01 -4.36 14.64
CA VAL A 126 21.78 -5.16 14.46
C VAL A 126 20.56 -4.30 14.70
N LEU A 127 19.62 -4.29 13.75
CA LEU A 127 18.35 -3.57 13.79
C LEU A 127 17.17 -4.50 13.50
N SER A 128 16.00 -4.23 14.05
CA SER A 128 14.75 -4.96 13.83
C SER A 128 13.82 -4.09 13.01
N ILE A 129 13.27 -4.63 11.91
CA ILE A 129 12.28 -3.93 11.08
C ILE A 129 10.94 -4.67 11.18
N LYS A 130 9.93 -4.04 11.76
CA LYS A 130 8.58 -4.61 11.90
C LYS A 130 7.55 -3.66 11.29
N ALA A 131 6.92 -4.09 10.20
CA ALA A 131 6.05 -3.25 9.37
C ALA A 131 6.80 -1.98 8.92
N ASP A 132 6.47 -0.82 9.48
CA ASP A 132 7.09 0.46 9.18
C ASP A 132 7.99 1.00 10.30
N SER A 133 8.23 0.26 11.39
CA SER A 133 9.13 0.69 12.48
C SER A 133 10.47 -0.05 12.42
N ILE A 134 11.55 0.72 12.54
CA ILE A 134 12.94 0.27 12.65
C ILE A 134 13.41 0.54 14.07
N LYS A 135 13.81 -0.51 14.79
CA LYS A 135 14.36 -0.42 16.14
C LYS A 135 15.79 -0.91 16.17
N SER A 136 16.69 -0.16 16.81
CA SER A 136 18.04 -0.63 17.08
C SER A 136 18.02 -1.78 18.10
N VAL A 137 18.87 -2.80 17.92
CA VAL A 137 18.95 -3.97 18.81
C VAL A 137 20.35 -4.11 19.45
N ARG A 138 21.38 -4.49 18.68
CA ARG A 138 22.74 -4.76 19.19
C ARG A 138 23.77 -3.84 18.54
N ASN A 139 24.83 -3.53 19.27
CA ASN A 139 25.98 -2.71 18.85
C ASN A 139 25.64 -1.26 18.46
N PHE A 140 24.43 -0.79 18.78
CA PHE A 140 24.10 0.63 18.81
C PHE A 140 24.38 1.19 20.21
N LYS A 141 24.94 2.40 20.28
CA LYS A 141 25.23 3.07 21.56
C LYS A 141 23.95 3.46 22.33
N TYR A 142 22.86 3.67 21.59
CA TYR A 142 21.56 4.13 22.10
C TYR A 142 20.43 3.37 21.43
N SER A 143 19.29 3.27 22.11
CA SER A 143 18.06 2.79 21.50
C SER A 143 17.52 3.87 20.56
N VAL A 144 17.32 3.52 19.29
CA VAL A 144 16.75 4.38 18.25
C VAL A 144 15.51 3.68 17.70
N ASP A 145 14.40 4.41 17.65
CA ASP A 145 13.15 3.98 17.02
C ASP A 145 12.80 4.98 15.89
N VAL A 146 12.63 4.46 14.69
CA VAL A 146 12.52 5.25 13.46
C VAL A 146 11.39 4.67 12.61
N THR A 147 10.58 5.51 11.99
CA THR A 147 9.52 5.06 11.09
C THR A 147 9.98 5.17 9.64
N ILE A 148 9.69 4.15 8.83
CA ILE A 148 9.88 4.15 7.38
C ILE A 148 8.76 5.01 6.78
N LEU A 149 9.13 6.12 6.17
CA LEU A 149 8.19 6.99 5.46
C LEU A 149 7.92 6.49 4.04
N ARG A 150 8.97 6.02 3.35
CA ARG A 150 8.88 5.65 1.93
C ARG A 150 9.93 4.62 1.55
N GLN A 151 9.59 3.77 0.57
CA GLN A 151 10.52 2.85 -0.09
C GLN A 151 10.54 3.11 -1.60
N GLU A 152 11.73 3.24 -2.19
CA GLU A 152 11.89 3.56 -3.62
C GLU A 152 13.24 3.10 -4.20
N PHE A 153 13.39 3.14 -5.52
CA PHE A 153 14.67 2.89 -6.19
C PHE A 153 15.31 4.20 -6.64
N ILE A 154 16.60 4.38 -6.38
CA ILE A 154 17.40 5.48 -6.96
C ILE A 154 18.29 4.97 -8.09
N ARG A 155 18.15 5.56 -9.27
CA ARG A 155 18.97 5.22 -10.46
C ARG A 155 20.35 5.89 -10.39
N GLY A 156 21.39 5.14 -10.74
CA GLY A 156 22.75 5.66 -10.81
C GLY A 156 22.97 6.56 -12.03
N PHE A 157 23.26 7.85 -11.81
CA PHE A 157 23.64 8.80 -12.87
C PHE A 157 25.16 9.05 -12.94
N ALA A 158 25.88 8.86 -11.82
CA ALA A 158 27.31 9.13 -11.73
C ALA A 158 28.17 8.22 -12.61
N ASN A 159 29.22 8.76 -13.21
CA ASN A 159 30.11 8.04 -14.14
C ASN A 159 30.73 6.74 -13.58
N TYR A 160 30.87 6.65 -12.26
CA TYR A 160 31.40 5.47 -11.57
C TYR A 160 30.34 4.40 -11.27
N ILE A 161 29.06 4.70 -11.46
CA ILE A 161 27.97 3.73 -11.36
C ILE A 161 27.69 3.17 -12.77
N PRO A 162 27.67 1.85 -12.94
CA PRO A 162 27.26 1.22 -14.20
C PRO A 162 25.84 1.61 -14.62
N LEU A 163 25.62 1.68 -15.93
CA LEU A 163 24.36 2.16 -16.50
C LEU A 163 23.23 1.16 -16.22
N GLY A 164 22.08 1.66 -15.73
CA GLY A 164 20.91 0.84 -15.43
C GLY A 164 20.86 0.22 -14.03
N ILE A 165 21.89 0.44 -13.20
CA ILE A 165 21.85 0.04 -11.80
C ILE A 165 21.00 1.03 -11.01
N ALA A 166 20.12 0.49 -10.17
CA ALA A 166 19.37 1.23 -9.17
C ALA A 166 19.56 0.57 -7.80
N GLN A 167 19.45 1.36 -6.73
CA GLN A 167 19.61 0.92 -5.35
C GLN A 167 18.31 1.11 -4.57
N ASP A 168 18.00 0.17 -3.67
CA ASP A 168 16.82 0.22 -2.80
C ASP A 168 17.04 1.25 -1.67
N LEU A 169 16.15 2.23 -1.59
CA LEU A 169 16.18 3.35 -0.68
C LEU A 169 15.02 3.25 0.30
N LEU A 170 15.31 3.28 1.59
CA LEU A 170 14.33 3.37 2.66
C LEU A 170 14.47 4.73 3.33
N THR A 171 13.54 5.64 3.02
CA THR A 171 13.51 6.96 3.68
C THR A 171 12.88 6.81 5.05
N THR A 172 13.56 7.32 6.07
CA THR A 172 13.24 7.11 7.49
C THR A 172 13.12 8.44 8.23
N MET A 173 12.25 8.49 9.23
CA MET A 173 12.08 9.64 10.13
C MET A 173 12.15 9.20 11.58
N ASN A 174 12.96 9.88 12.39
CA ASN A 174 13.08 9.59 13.81
C ASN A 174 11.76 9.87 14.53
N VAL A 175 11.29 8.91 15.31
CA VAL A 175 10.24 9.15 16.29
C VAL A 175 10.90 9.84 17.47
N ILE A 176 10.77 11.17 17.54
CA ILE A 176 11.17 11.92 18.73
C ILE A 176 10.17 11.55 19.84
N ASN A 177 10.47 10.50 20.61
CA ASN A 177 9.85 10.32 21.92
C ASN A 177 10.42 11.40 22.85
N GLY A 178 9.76 12.57 22.85
CA GLY A 178 10.13 13.68 23.70
C GLY A 178 9.60 15.03 23.20
N SER A 179 8.34 15.31 23.51
CA SER A 179 7.81 16.64 23.83
C SER A 179 8.30 17.81 22.96
N THR A 180 7.54 18.14 21.92
CA THR A 180 7.32 19.56 21.58
C THR A 180 6.50 20.17 22.73
N ASN A 181 7.17 20.57 23.81
CA ASN A 181 6.60 21.40 24.85
C ASN A 181 6.38 22.81 24.26
N ASN A 182 5.24 22.99 23.61
CA ASN A 182 4.58 24.28 23.42
C ASN A 182 3.11 24.14 23.84
N SER A 183 2.91 23.77 25.10
CA SER A 183 1.76 24.17 25.90
C SER A 183 2.07 23.83 27.36
N LEU A 184 2.31 24.87 28.16
CA LEU A 184 2.20 24.78 29.61
C LEU A 184 0.71 24.58 29.93
N SER A 185 0.30 23.33 30.04
CA SER A 185 -0.84 22.95 30.86
C SER A 185 -0.33 21.95 31.90
N PRO A 186 -0.62 22.16 33.20
CA PRO A 186 -0.23 21.21 34.22
C PRO A 186 -1.03 19.94 33.99
N THR A 187 -0.35 18.90 33.52
CA THR A 187 -0.85 17.54 33.61
C THR A 187 -0.93 17.22 35.10
N HIS A 188 -2.12 17.37 35.67
CA HIS A 188 -2.49 16.68 36.89
C HIS A 188 -2.39 15.18 36.58
N THR A 189 -1.21 14.63 36.84
CA THR A 189 -1.02 13.21 37.01
C THR A 189 -1.85 12.83 38.22
N THR A 190 -3.07 12.38 37.98
CA THR A 190 -3.89 11.73 38.98
C THR A 190 -3.11 10.51 39.47
N LYS A 191 -2.42 10.68 40.60
CA LYS A 191 -1.86 9.56 41.35
C LYS A 191 -3.01 8.59 41.59
N SER A 192 -2.96 7.42 40.97
CA SER A 192 -3.91 6.33 41.24
C SER A 192 -3.89 6.06 42.75
N HIS A 193 -5.04 6.12 43.42
CA HIS A 193 -5.18 5.68 44.81
C HIS A 193 -4.76 4.21 44.92
N ILE A 194 -3.62 3.95 45.57
CA ILE A 194 -3.13 2.59 45.84
C ILE A 194 -3.75 2.14 47.16
N GLN A 195 -4.33 0.94 47.23
CA GLN A 195 -4.92 0.41 48.45
C GLN A 195 -3.88 -0.34 49.30
N PHE A 196 -4.13 -0.51 50.60
CA PHE A 196 -3.22 -1.25 51.48
C PHE A 196 -2.99 -2.70 51.02
N VAL A 197 -3.99 -3.32 50.39
CA VAL A 197 -3.88 -4.66 49.78
C VAL A 197 -2.81 -4.72 48.69
N ASP A 198 -2.69 -3.67 47.87
CA ASP A 198 -1.67 -3.57 46.82
C ASP A 198 -0.25 -3.46 47.40
N LEU A 199 -0.12 -2.92 48.63
CA LEU A 199 1.15 -2.93 49.37
C LEU A 199 1.46 -4.32 49.92
N MET A 200 0.45 -5.08 50.37
CA MET A 200 0.64 -6.45 50.86
C MET A 200 1.17 -7.41 49.79
N ASP A 201 0.84 -7.18 48.52
CA ASP A 201 1.39 -7.98 47.41
C ASP A 201 2.82 -7.60 47.03
N LYS A 202 3.23 -6.36 47.31
CA LYS A 202 4.60 -5.88 47.04
C LYS A 202 5.59 -6.22 48.16
N TYR A 203 5.13 -6.27 49.41
CA TYR A 203 5.97 -6.51 50.58
C TYR A 203 5.52 -7.76 51.34
N ALA A 204 6.31 -8.84 51.24
CA ALA A 204 5.97 -10.14 51.82
C ALA A 204 5.76 -10.12 53.35
N GLU A 205 6.45 -9.23 54.08
CA GLU A 205 6.34 -9.07 55.53
C GLU A 205 4.97 -8.52 55.98
N LEU A 206 4.27 -7.79 55.11
CA LEU A 206 2.91 -7.32 55.38
C LEU A 206 1.88 -8.47 55.35
N LYS A 207 2.20 -9.62 54.72
CA LYS A 207 1.34 -10.83 54.75
C LYS A 207 1.32 -11.52 56.11
N GLU A 208 2.37 -11.38 56.93
CA GLU A 208 2.33 -11.86 58.33
C GLU A 208 1.47 -10.95 59.21
N LEU A 209 1.48 -9.64 58.94
CA LEU A 209 0.60 -8.68 59.61
C LEU A 209 -0.87 -8.95 59.30
N ASP A 210 -1.20 -9.34 58.07
CA ASP A 210 -2.56 -9.72 57.67
C ASP A 210 -3.13 -10.91 58.47
N LYS A 211 -2.30 -11.93 58.77
CA LYS A 211 -2.71 -13.03 59.67
C LYS A 211 -3.04 -12.54 61.09
N LYS A 212 -2.28 -11.58 61.61
CA LYS A 212 -2.55 -10.96 62.92
C LYS A 212 -3.83 -10.12 62.89
N PHE A 213 -4.07 -9.40 61.79
CA PHE A 213 -5.34 -8.69 61.57
C PHE A 213 -6.52 -9.67 61.47
N GLY A 214 -6.38 -10.79 60.77
CA GLY A 214 -7.38 -11.86 60.73
C GLY A 214 -7.77 -12.35 62.13
N THR A 215 -6.78 -12.65 62.98
CA THR A 215 -7.05 -13.01 64.38
C THR A 215 -7.74 -11.89 65.18
N LEU A 216 -7.32 -10.63 64.96
CA LEU A 216 -7.93 -9.46 65.58
C LEU A 216 -9.41 -9.32 65.16
N PHE A 217 -9.75 -9.55 63.89
CA PHE A 217 -11.14 -9.44 63.41
C PHE A 217 -12.04 -10.60 63.89
N GLU A 218 -11.47 -11.77 64.20
CA GLU A 218 -12.20 -12.91 64.76
C GLU A 218 -12.49 -12.76 66.27
N GLU A 219 -11.58 -12.13 67.02
CA GLU A 219 -11.74 -11.85 68.46
C GLU A 219 -12.98 -10.99 68.75
N TYR A 220 -13.33 -10.07 67.85
CA TYR A 220 -14.40 -9.09 68.06
C TYR A 220 -15.70 -9.52 67.39
N ASN A 221 -16.69 -9.86 68.22
CA ASN A 221 -18.05 -10.17 67.77
C ASN A 221 -19.02 -9.06 68.18
N PHE A 222 -19.28 -8.13 67.26
CA PHE A 222 -20.18 -7.00 67.46
C PHE A 222 -21.64 -7.42 67.78
N LYS A 223 -22.06 -8.67 67.53
CA LYS A 223 -23.42 -9.12 67.87
C LYS A 223 -23.74 -8.98 69.36
N LYS A 224 -22.73 -9.11 70.24
CA LYS A 224 -22.86 -9.05 71.70
C LYS A 224 -23.01 -7.64 72.27
N CYS A 225 -22.73 -6.58 71.50
CA CYS A 225 -22.88 -5.19 71.93
C CYS A 225 -24.37 -4.89 72.18
N LYS A 226 -24.72 -4.23 73.29
CA LYS A 226 -26.11 -3.92 73.66
C LYS A 226 -26.42 -2.43 73.51
N ALA A 227 -25.43 -1.57 73.68
CA ALA A 227 -25.54 -0.12 73.49
C ALA A 227 -24.57 0.38 72.40
N ILE A 228 -24.85 1.56 71.85
CA ILE A 228 -23.97 2.22 70.87
C ILE A 228 -22.59 2.52 71.46
N THR A 229 -22.52 2.86 72.74
CA THR A 229 -21.28 3.10 73.49
C THR A 229 -20.37 1.87 73.54
N ASP A 230 -20.96 0.66 73.59
CA ASP A 230 -20.19 -0.60 73.55
C ASP A 230 -19.53 -0.80 72.18
N LEU A 231 -20.23 -0.34 71.13
CA LEU A 231 -19.78 -0.42 69.75
C LEU A 231 -18.64 0.57 69.49
N ASP A 232 -18.77 1.81 69.97
CA ASP A 232 -17.75 2.87 69.90
C ASP A 232 -16.45 2.49 70.60
N GLN A 233 -16.57 1.92 71.80
CA GLN A 233 -15.43 1.40 72.55
C GLN A 233 -14.75 0.25 71.80
N SER A 234 -15.53 -0.69 71.27
CA SER A 234 -15.01 -1.81 70.50
C SER A 234 -14.28 -1.36 69.23
N PHE A 235 -14.85 -0.42 68.49
CA PHE A 235 -14.23 0.18 67.29
C PHE A 235 -12.91 0.86 67.64
N SER A 236 -12.90 1.71 68.67
CA SER A 236 -11.70 2.43 69.12
C SER A 236 -10.58 1.48 69.58
N VAL A 237 -10.92 0.38 70.25
CA VAL A 237 -9.95 -0.63 70.69
C VAL A 237 -9.36 -1.38 69.49
N ILE A 238 -10.17 -1.77 68.50
CA ILE A 238 -9.70 -2.44 67.29
C ILE A 238 -8.78 -1.52 66.49
N MET A 239 -9.16 -0.26 66.27
CA MET A 239 -8.33 0.71 65.56
C MET A 239 -6.98 0.93 66.27
N LYS A 240 -7.00 1.18 67.59
CA LYS A 240 -5.76 1.35 68.37
C LYS A 240 -4.86 0.12 68.36
N ARG A 241 -5.43 -1.09 68.50
CA ARG A 241 -4.67 -2.34 68.44
C ARG A 241 -4.11 -2.59 67.04
N GLY A 242 -4.90 -2.36 66.00
CA GLY A 242 -4.48 -2.53 64.62
C GLY A 242 -3.34 -1.58 64.23
N SER A 243 -3.45 -0.29 64.58
CA SER A 243 -2.36 0.67 64.39
C SER A 243 -1.12 0.33 65.21
N ALA A 244 -1.27 -0.16 66.45
CA ALA A 244 -0.13 -0.59 67.27
C ALA A 244 0.58 -1.83 66.69
N MET A 245 -0.14 -2.73 66.02
CA MET A 245 0.45 -3.88 65.32
C MET A 245 1.31 -3.44 64.12
N PHE A 246 0.96 -2.35 63.43
CA PHE A 246 1.79 -1.80 62.35
C PHE A 246 3.16 -1.30 62.85
N ASN A 247 3.21 -0.71 64.04
CA ASN A 247 4.45 -0.26 64.67
C ASN A 247 5.37 -1.41 65.12
N THR A 248 4.95 -2.67 64.97
CA THR A 248 5.77 -3.86 65.26
C THR A 248 6.55 -4.39 64.04
N LEU A 249 6.43 -3.73 62.88
CA LEU A 249 7.18 -4.06 61.67
C LEU A 249 8.69 -3.79 61.85
N GLN A 250 9.52 -4.50 61.08
CA GLN A 250 10.97 -4.28 61.11
C GLN A 250 11.32 -2.88 60.60
N ALA A 251 12.33 -2.24 61.22
CA ALA A 251 12.71 -0.86 60.93
C ALA A 251 13.09 -0.62 59.45
N GLU A 252 13.63 -1.63 58.77
CA GLU A 252 14.04 -1.54 57.35
C GLU A 252 12.85 -1.43 56.40
N THR A 253 11.80 -2.24 56.60
CA THR A 253 10.57 -2.20 55.81
C THR A 253 9.76 -0.93 56.07
N PHE A 254 9.72 -0.47 57.32
CA PHE A 254 9.11 0.80 57.70
C PHE A 254 9.82 2.00 57.03
N THR A 255 11.16 1.99 56.97
CA THR A 255 11.95 3.03 56.30
C THR A 255 11.73 3.02 54.78
N ASN A 256 11.62 1.83 54.16
CA ASN A 256 11.35 1.71 52.73
C ASN A 256 9.94 2.20 52.33
N LEU A 257 8.94 2.05 53.20
CA LEU A 257 7.58 2.57 52.98
C LEU A 257 7.54 4.10 53.11
N LEU A 258 8.25 4.66 54.10
CA LEU A 258 8.34 6.12 54.32
C LEU A 258 9.14 6.87 53.23
N ASN A 259 9.98 6.16 52.47
CA ASN A 259 10.66 6.73 51.29
C ASN A 259 9.70 6.99 50.12
N VAL A 260 8.53 6.34 50.10
CA VAL A 260 7.56 6.40 48.99
C VAL A 260 6.25 7.08 49.39
N TYR A 261 5.81 6.90 50.64
CA TYR A 261 4.55 7.45 51.17
C TYR A 261 4.80 8.21 52.47
N SER A 262 3.98 9.23 52.74
CA SER A 262 4.03 9.94 54.03
C SER A 262 3.47 9.09 55.17
N GLU A 263 3.89 9.38 56.40
CA GLU A 263 3.41 8.70 57.61
C GLU A 263 1.88 8.80 57.76
N ASN A 264 1.31 9.95 57.39
CA ASN A 264 -0.13 10.16 57.45
C ASN A 264 -0.89 9.33 56.40
N GLU A 265 -0.38 9.28 55.15
CA GLU A 265 -0.97 8.47 54.08
C GLU A 265 -0.96 6.97 54.45
N LEU A 266 0.14 6.46 55.01
CA LEU A 266 0.24 5.07 55.45
C LEU A 266 -0.74 4.75 56.59
N THR A 267 -0.86 5.66 57.56
CA THR A 267 -1.75 5.49 58.71
C THR A 267 -3.22 5.51 58.27
N GLU A 268 -3.58 6.38 57.33
CA GLU A 268 -4.91 6.44 56.71
C GLU A 268 -5.21 5.17 55.90
N MET A 269 -4.24 4.66 55.12
CA MET A 269 -4.40 3.40 54.37
C MET A 269 -4.68 2.20 55.29
N ILE A 270 -4.00 2.13 56.43
CA ILE A 270 -4.21 1.07 57.43
C ILE A 270 -5.57 1.23 58.11
N TYR A 271 -5.93 2.47 58.48
CA TYR A 271 -7.23 2.75 59.07
C TYR A 271 -8.37 2.28 58.15
N ASN A 272 -8.31 2.66 56.87
CA ASN A 272 -9.29 2.27 55.86
C ASN A 272 -9.36 0.75 55.69
N TYR A 273 -8.22 0.05 55.72
CA TYR A 273 -8.17 -1.42 55.65
C TYR A 273 -8.80 -2.09 56.87
N LEU A 274 -8.50 -1.60 58.08
CA LEU A 274 -9.08 -2.14 59.32
C LEU A 274 -10.60 -1.93 59.33
N GLU A 275 -11.06 -0.75 58.93
CA GLU A 275 -12.47 -0.40 58.84
C GLU A 275 -13.21 -1.31 57.87
N GLU A 276 -12.69 -1.47 56.65
CA GLU A 276 -13.29 -2.29 55.58
C GLU A 276 -13.53 -3.74 56.01
N ASN A 277 -12.60 -4.33 56.75
CA ASN A 277 -12.71 -5.73 57.19
C ASN A 277 -13.72 -5.93 58.33
N ILE A 278 -13.94 -4.92 59.18
CA ILE A 278 -14.94 -5.00 60.27
C ILE A 278 -16.32 -4.50 59.84
N TYR A 279 -16.38 -3.68 58.79
CA TYR A 279 -17.57 -2.93 58.37
C TYR A 279 -18.83 -3.80 58.22
N PRO A 280 -18.84 -4.96 57.54
CA PRO A 280 -20.08 -5.72 57.34
C PRO A 280 -20.73 -6.19 58.66
N LYS A 281 -19.90 -6.62 59.62
CA LYS A 281 -20.37 -7.07 60.95
C LYS A 281 -20.73 -5.88 61.83
N PHE A 282 -19.97 -4.79 61.72
CA PHE A 282 -20.17 -3.55 62.47
C PHE A 282 -21.44 -2.82 62.03
N TRP A 283 -21.57 -2.52 60.74
CA TRP A 283 -22.68 -1.81 60.12
C TRP A 283 -24.04 -2.45 60.42
N ALA A 284 -24.14 -3.77 60.28
CA ALA A 284 -25.38 -4.52 60.57
C ALA A 284 -25.85 -4.38 62.04
N LYS A 285 -24.92 -4.13 62.96
CA LYS A 285 -25.23 -3.87 64.37
C LYS A 285 -25.44 -2.38 64.64
N PHE A 286 -24.65 -1.51 64.01
CA PHE A 286 -24.75 -0.06 64.09
C PHE A 286 -26.16 0.43 63.70
N VAL A 287 -26.68 -0.01 62.54
CA VAL A 287 -28.04 0.34 62.08
C VAL A 287 -29.12 -0.10 63.07
N LYS A 288 -28.95 -1.27 63.72
CA LYS A 288 -29.92 -1.77 64.72
C LYS A 288 -29.89 -1.01 66.05
N LEU A 289 -28.73 -0.50 66.43
CA LEU A 289 -28.53 0.21 67.71
C LEU A 289 -28.69 1.74 67.57
N SER A 290 -28.71 2.24 66.33
CA SER A 290 -28.91 3.65 65.99
C SER A 290 -30.10 3.84 65.03
N PRO A 291 -31.31 3.33 65.34
CA PRO A 291 -32.49 3.62 64.53
C PRO A 291 -32.77 5.12 64.55
N HIS A 292 -33.12 5.69 63.40
CA HIS A 292 -33.42 7.11 63.26
C HIS A 292 -34.83 7.25 62.68
N ASP A 293 -35.78 7.79 63.45
CA ASP A 293 -37.20 7.89 63.07
C ASP A 293 -37.42 8.60 61.71
N TYR A 294 -36.47 9.44 61.33
CA TYR A 294 -36.49 10.19 60.09
C TYR A 294 -36.08 9.39 58.84
N ASP A 295 -35.41 8.23 58.99
CA ASP A 295 -35.13 7.34 57.86
C ASP A 295 -36.41 6.64 57.36
N GLU A 296 -37.40 6.39 58.23
CA GLU A 296 -38.71 5.85 57.82
C GLU A 296 -39.48 6.87 56.95
N LYS A 297 -39.42 8.17 57.31
CA LYS A 297 -40.00 9.25 56.49
C LYS A 297 -39.34 9.35 55.11
N LEU A 298 -38.02 9.15 55.01
CA LEU A 298 -37.32 9.12 53.72
C LEU A 298 -37.75 7.95 52.84
N VAL A 299 -37.98 6.77 53.43
CA VAL A 299 -38.50 5.60 52.68
C VAL A 299 -39.88 5.90 52.09
N LEU A 300 -40.78 6.52 52.87
CA LEU A 300 -42.09 6.98 52.39
C LEU A 300 -41.95 8.00 51.25
N ALA A 301 -40.99 8.92 51.34
CA ALA A 301 -40.69 9.86 50.25
C ALA A 301 -40.24 9.15 48.96
N TYR A 302 -39.39 8.13 49.05
CA TYR A 302 -38.90 7.36 47.89
C TYR A 302 -40.00 6.62 47.12
N GLU A 303 -41.08 6.26 47.79
CA GLU A 303 -42.24 5.60 47.17
C GLU A 303 -43.17 6.61 46.50
N ASN A 304 -43.50 7.69 47.20
CA ASN A 304 -44.49 8.68 46.72
C ASN A 304 -43.95 9.66 45.67
N LEU A 305 -42.64 9.90 45.63
CA LEU A 305 -42.00 10.88 44.74
C LEU A 305 -41.33 10.26 43.50
N LYS A 306 -41.69 9.02 43.16
CA LYS A 306 -41.11 8.28 42.03
C LYS A 306 -41.25 9.01 40.68
N TRP A 307 -42.33 9.76 40.49
CA TRP A 307 -42.70 10.40 39.21
C TRP A 307 -42.43 11.90 39.20
N LEU A 308 -41.66 12.40 40.17
CA LEU A 308 -41.33 13.81 40.27
C LEU A 308 -40.46 14.27 39.09
N SER A 309 -40.81 15.41 38.49
CA SER A 309 -40.01 16.06 37.46
C SER A 309 -39.00 17.03 38.08
N ILE A 310 -37.84 17.18 37.45
CA ILE A 310 -36.83 18.16 37.86
C ILE A 310 -37.35 19.61 37.74
N THR A 311 -38.31 19.86 36.84
CA THR A 311 -38.96 21.16 36.64
C THR A 311 -39.86 21.58 37.81
N GLU A 312 -40.24 20.64 38.69
CA GLU A 312 -41.24 20.83 39.74
C GLU A 312 -40.65 21.06 41.13
N VAL A 313 -39.34 20.89 41.28
CA VAL A 313 -38.60 20.95 42.56
C VAL A 313 -38.19 22.39 42.92
N GLY A 314 -38.45 23.37 42.06
CA GLY A 314 -38.13 24.78 42.30
C GLY A 314 -36.76 25.21 41.75
N LEU A 315 -36.39 24.74 40.56
CA LEU A 315 -35.28 25.32 39.80
C LEU A 315 -35.61 26.76 39.36
N PRO A 316 -34.61 27.64 39.18
CA PRO A 316 -34.86 29.00 38.70
C PRO A 316 -35.60 29.00 37.34
N ASP A 317 -36.59 29.88 37.16
CA ASP A 317 -37.41 29.94 35.93
C ASP A 317 -36.55 30.02 34.66
N LYS A 318 -35.43 30.74 34.71
CA LYS A 318 -34.48 30.85 33.59
C LYS A 318 -33.87 29.51 33.17
N VAL A 319 -33.68 28.59 34.11
CA VAL A 319 -33.18 27.24 33.86
C VAL A 319 -34.29 26.37 33.29
N VAL A 320 -35.50 26.50 33.81
CA VAL A 320 -36.67 25.71 33.35
C VAL A 320 -37.12 26.13 31.95
N SER A 321 -37.04 27.42 31.62
CA SER A 321 -37.40 27.95 30.31
C SER A 321 -36.37 27.68 29.20
N ASP A 322 -35.10 27.45 29.55
CA ASP A 322 -34.03 27.15 28.58
C ASP A 322 -33.82 25.62 28.51
N ILE A 323 -34.48 24.97 27.56
CA ILE A 323 -34.45 23.50 27.43
C ILE A 323 -33.01 22.96 27.29
N PRO A 324 -32.10 23.53 26.48
CA PRO A 324 -30.69 23.15 26.47
C PRO A 324 -29.99 23.22 27.83
N LEU A 325 -30.24 24.28 28.59
CA LEU A 325 -29.68 24.41 29.94
C LEU A 325 -30.30 23.37 30.89
N LEU A 326 -31.62 23.18 30.83
CA LEU A 326 -32.36 22.18 31.61
C LEU A 326 -31.82 20.76 31.38
N MET A 327 -31.51 20.39 30.12
CA MET A 327 -30.95 19.07 29.80
C MET A 327 -29.58 18.86 30.48
N LYS A 328 -28.73 19.89 30.52
CA LYS A 328 -27.44 19.82 31.23
C LYS A 328 -27.64 19.61 32.73
N TYR A 329 -28.59 20.29 33.36
CA TYR A 329 -28.92 20.06 34.78
C TYR A 329 -29.46 18.65 35.00
N THR A 330 -30.34 18.17 34.12
CA THR A 330 -30.90 16.81 34.19
C THR A 330 -29.81 15.75 34.05
N GLU A 331 -28.85 15.94 33.14
CA GLU A 331 -27.69 15.06 32.96
C GLU A 331 -26.81 15.01 34.22
N ARG A 332 -26.45 16.18 34.78
CA ARG A 332 -25.69 16.27 36.03
C ARG A 332 -26.39 15.53 37.16
N VAL A 333 -27.69 15.75 37.31
CA VAL A 333 -28.52 15.07 38.32
C VAL A 333 -28.55 13.56 38.10
N LYS A 334 -28.71 13.08 36.86
CA LYS A 334 -28.68 11.65 36.52
C LYS A 334 -27.33 11.01 36.88
N LEU A 335 -26.22 11.68 36.56
CA LEU A 335 -24.87 11.24 36.93
C LEU A 335 -24.66 11.27 38.46
N ALA A 336 -25.14 12.31 39.13
CA ALA A 336 -25.08 12.45 40.58
C ALA A 336 -25.89 11.38 41.31
N ILE A 337 -27.08 11.01 40.80
CA ILE A 337 -27.87 9.87 41.32
C ILE A 337 -27.07 8.57 41.22
N ALA A 338 -26.40 8.34 40.10
CA ALA A 338 -25.60 7.13 39.89
C ALA A 338 -24.37 7.09 40.81
N GLU A 339 -23.70 8.22 41.02
CA GLU A 339 -22.57 8.34 41.95
C GLU A 339 -23.01 8.19 43.41
N PHE A 340 -24.07 8.90 43.81
CA PHE A 340 -24.59 8.87 45.17
C PHE A 340 -25.06 7.46 45.58
N LYS A 341 -25.65 6.68 44.65
CA LYS A 341 -26.00 5.27 44.89
C LYS A 341 -24.82 4.40 45.30
N LYS A 342 -23.58 4.75 44.93
CA LYS A 342 -22.37 4.00 45.30
C LYS A 342 -22.06 4.08 46.80
N ILE A 343 -22.68 4.99 47.55
CA ILE A 343 -22.49 5.10 48.99
C ILE A 343 -22.97 3.87 49.77
N LEU A 344 -23.97 3.14 49.24
CA LEU A 344 -24.51 1.93 49.86
C LEU A 344 -23.48 0.79 49.92
N PRO A 345 -22.89 0.34 48.79
CA PRO A 345 -21.90 -0.74 48.80
C PRO A 345 -20.53 -0.30 49.32
N ALA A 346 -20.27 0.99 49.54
CA ALA A 346 -18.96 1.47 49.97
C ALA A 346 -18.51 0.84 51.32
N PRO A 347 -17.40 0.09 51.37
CA PRO A 347 -16.93 -0.64 52.55
C PRO A 347 -16.31 0.18 53.69
N ASN A 348 -15.99 1.46 53.50
CA ASN A 348 -15.38 2.29 54.55
C ASN A 348 -15.83 3.75 54.47
N SER A 349 -15.55 4.52 55.51
CA SER A 349 -15.98 5.91 55.66
C SER A 349 -15.34 6.82 54.61
N ASN A 350 -14.06 6.60 54.27
CA ASN A 350 -13.36 7.37 53.23
C ASN A 350 -14.03 7.27 51.85
N GLN A 351 -14.33 6.04 51.38
CA GLN A 351 -15.02 5.86 50.11
C GLN A 351 -16.43 6.47 50.12
N LYS A 352 -17.14 6.41 51.25
CA LYS A 352 -18.43 7.11 51.40
C LYS A 352 -18.27 8.63 51.31
N CYS A 353 -17.23 9.21 51.94
CA CYS A 353 -16.91 10.63 51.84
C CYS A 353 -16.61 11.05 50.40
N LEU A 354 -15.81 10.26 49.67
CA LEU A 354 -15.52 10.50 48.26
C LEU A 354 -16.79 10.47 47.40
N CYS A 355 -17.71 9.53 47.65
CA CYS A 355 -19.01 9.53 46.97
C CYS A 355 -19.79 10.82 47.21
N LEU A 356 -19.80 11.36 48.44
CA LEU A 356 -20.48 12.62 48.75
C LEU A 356 -19.83 13.81 48.04
N ILE A 357 -18.51 13.89 48.06
CA ILE A 357 -17.74 14.95 47.40
C ILE A 357 -17.97 14.91 45.89
N ASN A 358 -17.79 13.74 45.26
CA ASN A 358 -17.99 13.54 43.82
C ASN A 358 -19.43 13.89 43.41
N THR A 359 -20.42 13.56 44.24
CA THR A 359 -21.83 13.91 43.97
C THR A 359 -22.01 15.42 43.85
N ILE A 360 -21.43 16.20 44.76
CA ILE A 360 -21.49 17.67 44.72
C ILE A 360 -20.65 18.25 43.58
N GLU A 361 -19.50 17.66 43.28
CA GLU A 361 -18.68 18.05 42.12
C GLU A 361 -19.43 17.86 40.80
N ILE A 362 -20.10 16.72 40.62
CA ILE A 362 -20.92 16.43 39.43
C ILE A 362 -22.06 17.44 39.31
N LEU A 363 -22.76 17.72 40.41
CA LEU A 363 -23.84 18.71 40.41
C LEU A 363 -23.32 20.11 40.08
N SER A 364 -22.13 20.47 40.58
CA SER A 364 -21.49 21.80 40.43
C SER A 364 -20.64 21.94 39.16
N ALA A 365 -20.58 20.90 38.31
CA ALA A 365 -19.62 20.84 37.21
C ALA A 365 -19.84 21.97 36.18
N GLY A 366 -18.84 22.84 36.01
CA GLY A 366 -18.78 23.83 34.92
C GLY A 366 -19.63 25.10 35.11
N SER A 367 -20.15 25.39 36.30
CA SER A 367 -20.86 26.65 36.60
C SER A 367 -20.85 26.96 38.11
N THR A 368 -20.88 28.25 38.48
CA THR A 368 -21.16 28.68 39.87
C THR A 368 -22.65 28.48 40.14
N ILE A 369 -23.00 27.41 40.86
CA ILE A 369 -24.39 27.14 41.26
C ILE A 369 -24.66 27.86 42.59
N ASP A 370 -25.80 28.51 42.69
CA ASP A 370 -26.31 29.10 43.93
C ASP A 370 -26.67 28.01 44.95
N ALA A 371 -26.55 28.32 46.24
CA ALA A 371 -26.79 27.36 47.30
C ALA A 371 -28.20 26.75 47.21
N ASP A 372 -29.21 27.55 46.87
CA ASP A 372 -30.60 27.10 46.77
C ASP A 372 -30.79 26.08 45.63
N THR A 373 -30.26 26.35 44.43
CA THR A 373 -30.30 25.39 43.30
C THR A 373 -29.53 24.10 43.60
N LEU A 374 -28.42 24.17 44.33
CA LEU A 374 -27.69 22.97 44.77
C LEU A 374 -28.52 22.14 45.74
N ILE A 375 -29.15 22.77 46.74
CA ILE A 375 -30.02 22.08 47.71
C ILE A 375 -31.22 21.45 47.00
N THR A 376 -31.88 22.16 46.09
CA THR A 376 -32.97 21.64 45.26
C THR A 376 -32.54 20.43 44.43
N SER A 377 -31.35 20.48 43.83
CA SER A 377 -30.79 19.35 43.07
C SER A 377 -30.47 18.16 43.98
N LEU A 378 -29.96 18.41 45.19
CA LEU A 378 -29.67 17.37 46.18
C LEU A 378 -30.94 16.68 46.70
N ILE A 379 -32.03 17.42 46.91
CA ILE A 379 -33.35 16.86 47.26
C ILE A 379 -33.76 15.83 46.20
N PHE A 380 -33.66 16.19 44.92
CA PHE A 380 -34.01 15.31 43.82
C PHE A 380 -33.07 14.08 43.72
N VAL A 381 -31.76 14.26 43.94
CA VAL A 381 -30.77 13.17 44.00
C VAL A 381 -31.07 12.21 45.14
N ILE A 382 -31.34 12.71 46.36
CA ILE A 382 -31.67 11.88 47.53
C ILE A 382 -32.92 11.05 47.25
N CYS A 383 -33.96 11.69 46.71
CA CYS A 383 -35.24 11.05 46.42
C CYS A 383 -35.11 9.90 45.40
N LEU A 384 -34.47 10.15 44.26
CA LEU A 384 -34.41 9.18 43.16
C LEU A 384 -33.24 8.18 43.27
N SER A 385 -32.29 8.44 44.16
CA SER A 385 -31.22 7.49 44.49
C SER A 385 -31.70 6.32 45.34
N LYS A 386 -32.76 6.51 46.15
CA LYS A 386 -33.34 5.49 47.04
C LYS A 386 -32.30 4.86 47.99
N VAL A 387 -31.40 5.69 48.51
CA VAL A 387 -30.38 5.26 49.47
C VAL A 387 -31.01 5.09 50.84
N ASN A 388 -31.19 3.84 51.28
CA ASN A 388 -31.76 3.54 52.59
C ASN A 388 -30.79 3.87 53.74
N ASN A 389 -31.35 4.18 54.92
CA ASN A 389 -30.61 4.47 56.16
C ASN A 389 -29.63 5.65 56.02
N LEU A 390 -29.99 6.68 55.24
CA LEU A 390 -29.10 7.79 54.90
C LEU A 390 -28.64 8.58 56.14
N ASN A 391 -29.53 8.83 57.10
CA ASN A 391 -29.16 9.50 58.35
C ASN A 391 -28.15 8.66 59.15
N CYS A 392 -28.33 7.33 59.19
CA CYS A 392 -27.36 6.42 59.79
C CYS A 392 -26.00 6.47 59.07
N ILE A 393 -25.99 6.59 57.74
CA ILE A 393 -24.75 6.68 56.95
C ILE A 393 -24.00 7.99 57.27
N LEU A 394 -24.70 9.12 57.33
CA LEU A 394 -24.08 10.41 57.67
C LEU A 394 -23.53 10.41 59.12
N ASN A 395 -24.29 9.88 60.07
CA ASN A 395 -23.85 9.74 61.47
C ASN A 395 -22.63 8.81 61.58
N TYR A 396 -22.58 7.75 60.77
CA TYR A 396 -21.42 6.86 60.69
C TYR A 396 -20.17 7.59 60.17
N ILE A 397 -20.31 8.34 59.07
CA ILE A 397 -19.22 9.14 58.50
C ILE A 397 -18.71 10.16 59.53
N GLN A 398 -19.62 10.89 60.20
CA GLN A 398 -19.25 11.89 61.19
C GLN A 398 -18.49 11.31 62.40
N LYS A 399 -18.78 10.06 62.80
CA LYS A 399 -18.19 9.43 63.99
C LYS A 399 -16.94 8.61 63.73
N TYR A 400 -16.82 7.99 62.56
CA TYR A 400 -15.80 6.98 62.29
C TYR A 400 -14.90 7.30 61.09
N SER A 401 -14.89 8.53 60.60
CA SER A 401 -13.92 8.96 59.57
C SER A 401 -12.52 9.18 60.15
N TYR A 402 -11.50 8.98 59.32
CA TYR A 402 -10.11 9.22 59.70
C TYR A 402 -9.85 10.74 59.81
N ALA A 403 -9.44 11.18 61.02
CA ALA A 403 -9.16 12.56 61.45
C ALA A 403 -10.38 13.48 61.72
N GLU A 404 -10.48 13.99 62.95
CA GLU A 404 -11.50 14.95 63.43
C GLU A 404 -11.44 16.32 62.72
N THR A 405 -10.30 16.68 62.10
CA THR A 405 -10.07 18.03 61.55
C THR A 405 -10.70 18.31 60.18
N ASN A 406 -11.20 17.31 59.46
CA ASN A 406 -11.77 17.47 58.10
C ASN A 406 -13.31 17.44 58.04
N ILE A 407 -13.99 17.16 59.16
CA ILE A 407 -15.45 17.05 59.21
C ILE A 407 -16.10 18.43 59.42
N GLU A 408 -15.41 19.35 60.10
CA GLU A 408 -15.90 20.71 60.39
C GLU A 408 -15.42 21.79 59.41
N SER A 409 -14.40 21.51 58.58
CA SER A 409 -13.89 22.48 57.60
C SER A 409 -13.46 21.83 56.28
N GLY A 410 -13.78 22.49 55.16
CA GLY A 410 -13.46 22.02 53.80
C GLY A 410 -14.66 21.49 53.01
N MET A 411 -14.39 20.83 51.89
CA MET A 411 -15.40 20.38 50.93
C MET A 411 -16.32 19.27 51.47
N LEU A 412 -15.79 18.40 52.32
CA LEU A 412 -16.58 17.34 52.97
C LEU A 412 -17.57 17.91 53.99
N GLY A 413 -17.13 18.85 54.84
CA GLY A 413 -18.01 19.54 55.79
C GLY A 413 -19.11 20.33 55.07
N TYR A 414 -18.77 21.01 53.97
CA TYR A 414 -19.76 21.63 53.09
C TYR A 414 -20.75 20.59 52.53
N ALA A 415 -20.24 19.44 52.05
CA ALA A 415 -21.09 18.41 51.48
C ALA A 415 -22.08 17.80 52.47
N ILE A 416 -21.58 17.46 53.66
CA ILE A 416 -22.40 16.93 54.76
C ILE A 416 -23.44 17.98 55.19
N SER A 417 -23.03 19.24 55.38
CA SER A 417 -23.96 20.30 55.78
C SER A 417 -25.06 20.54 54.73
N SER A 418 -24.72 20.57 53.44
CA SER A 418 -25.71 20.71 52.36
C SER A 418 -26.66 19.50 52.30
N LEU A 419 -26.16 18.29 52.51
CA LEU A 419 -27.00 17.08 52.58
C LEU A 419 -27.92 17.08 53.79
N GLU A 420 -27.45 17.49 54.97
CA GLU A 420 -28.29 17.60 56.17
C GLU A 420 -29.42 18.61 55.98
N VAL A 421 -29.13 19.75 55.31
CA VAL A 421 -30.16 20.73 54.95
C VAL A 421 -31.17 20.12 53.97
N ALA A 422 -30.71 19.43 52.94
CA ALA A 422 -31.59 18.74 51.97
C ALA A 422 -32.42 17.61 52.62
N ILE A 423 -31.88 16.88 53.60
CA ILE A 423 -32.58 15.83 54.32
C ILE A 423 -33.69 16.41 55.22
N LYS A 424 -33.43 17.53 55.89
CA LYS A 424 -34.43 18.25 56.71
C LYS A 424 -35.67 18.62 55.91
N TYR A 425 -35.52 18.89 54.62
CA TYR A 425 -36.64 19.17 53.71
C TYR A 425 -37.71 18.07 53.74
N PHE A 426 -37.29 16.79 53.81
CA PHE A 426 -38.19 15.63 53.84
C PHE A 426 -38.85 15.39 55.21
N HIS A 427 -38.48 16.15 56.24
CA HIS A 427 -38.98 15.96 57.60
C HIS A 427 -40.15 16.89 57.94
N GLU A 428 -40.31 17.96 57.17
CA GLU A 428 -41.40 18.92 57.27
C GLU A 428 -42.57 18.49 56.39
N ASP A 429 -43.69 18.11 57.02
CA ASP A 429 -44.83 17.50 56.32
C ASP A 429 -45.46 18.46 55.28
N TYR A 430 -45.42 19.79 55.52
CA TYR A 430 -45.92 20.81 54.59
C TYR A 430 -45.18 20.83 53.24
N ASN A 431 -43.86 20.65 53.24
CA ASN A 431 -43.05 20.65 52.01
C ASN A 431 -43.30 19.37 51.19
N MET A 432 -43.54 18.25 51.87
CA MET A 432 -43.77 16.95 51.25
C MET A 432 -45.13 16.86 50.56
N ASP A 433 -46.20 17.35 51.20
CA ASP A 433 -47.56 17.25 50.65
C ASP A 433 -47.70 17.93 49.26
N GLY A 434 -47.02 19.06 49.06
CA GLY A 434 -47.01 19.78 47.78
C GLY A 434 -46.30 19.04 46.64
N ILE A 435 -45.12 18.46 46.92
CA ILE A 435 -44.36 17.71 45.91
C ILE A 435 -45.00 16.33 45.63
N ILE A 436 -45.57 15.69 46.66
CA ILE A 436 -46.32 14.43 46.49
C ILE A 436 -47.52 14.65 45.56
N ALA A 437 -48.27 15.74 45.72
CA ALA A 437 -49.37 16.06 44.83
C ALA A 437 -48.93 16.20 43.35
N LYS A 438 -47.80 16.86 43.10
CA LYS A 438 -47.22 16.99 41.74
C LYS A 438 -46.77 15.64 41.16
N SER A 439 -46.04 14.83 41.95
CA SER A 439 -45.62 13.48 41.56
C SER A 439 -46.82 12.58 41.22
N LEU A 440 -47.92 12.65 41.99
CA LEU A 440 -49.15 11.89 41.71
C LEU A 440 -49.84 12.35 40.42
N GLN A 441 -49.83 13.65 40.11
CA GLN A 441 -50.37 14.16 38.84
C GLN A 441 -49.56 13.67 37.64
N ASN A 442 -48.23 13.68 37.75
CA ASN A 442 -47.34 13.09 36.74
C ASN A 442 -47.64 11.61 36.55
N GLU A 443 -47.74 10.85 37.66
CA GLU A 443 -48.03 9.43 37.60
C GLU A 443 -49.25 9.11 36.71
N VAL A 444 -50.33 9.89 36.83
CA VAL A 444 -51.55 9.68 36.04
C VAL A 444 -51.25 9.78 34.54
N LEU A 445 -50.67 10.89 34.07
CA LEU A 445 -50.39 11.10 32.65
C LEU A 445 -49.37 10.08 32.11
N TRP A 446 -48.27 9.89 32.82
CA TRP A 446 -47.19 9.00 32.40
C TRP A 446 -47.63 7.52 32.37
N ARG A 447 -48.49 7.08 33.30
CA ARG A 447 -49.07 5.73 33.27
C ARG A 447 -50.09 5.56 32.16
N LEU A 448 -50.92 6.56 31.88
CA LEU A 448 -51.85 6.51 30.76
C LEU A 448 -51.09 6.35 29.44
N ILE A 449 -50.11 7.22 29.18
CA ILE A 449 -49.26 7.13 27.97
C ILE A 449 -48.53 5.78 27.92
N GLY A 450 -47.93 5.34 29.03
CA GLY A 450 -47.17 4.08 29.08
C GLY A 450 -48.04 2.81 29.09
N SER A 451 -49.36 2.92 29.25
CA SER A 451 -50.29 1.79 29.19
C SER A 451 -50.80 1.52 27.77
N VAL A 452 -50.65 2.48 26.87
CA VAL A 452 -51.03 2.34 25.46
C VAL A 452 -50.11 1.32 24.80
N SER A 453 -50.71 0.35 24.10
CA SER A 453 -49.93 -0.68 23.42
C SER A 453 -49.24 -0.16 22.15
N SER A 454 -48.02 -0.62 21.89
CA SER A 454 -47.30 -0.32 20.64
C SER A 454 -48.01 -0.96 19.44
N ASP A 455 -48.07 -0.24 18.31
CA ASP A 455 -48.63 -0.75 17.05
C ASP A 455 -47.87 -1.97 16.50
N LEU A 456 -46.63 -2.18 16.93
CA LEU A 456 -45.81 -3.34 16.59
C LEU A 456 -46.15 -4.59 17.41
N SER A 457 -46.98 -4.47 18.45
CA SER A 457 -47.36 -5.58 19.32
C SER A 457 -48.44 -6.47 18.70
N LEU A 458 -48.12 -7.74 18.45
CA LEU A 458 -49.06 -8.76 17.96
C LEU A 458 -50.20 -9.10 18.96
N LYS A 459 -50.12 -8.61 20.21
CA LYS A 459 -51.09 -8.89 21.29
C LYS A 459 -51.74 -7.61 21.86
N GLY A 460 -51.62 -6.47 21.18
CA GLY A 460 -52.19 -5.19 21.64
C GLY A 460 -53.71 -5.25 21.76
N ASN A 461 -54.25 -4.77 22.89
CA ASN A 461 -55.69 -4.80 23.17
C ASN A 461 -56.31 -3.46 22.74
N LYS A 462 -56.59 -3.30 21.45
CA LYS A 462 -56.98 -2.01 20.84
C LYS A 462 -58.22 -1.35 21.48
N GLU A 463 -59.14 -2.12 22.06
CA GLU A 463 -60.31 -1.58 22.78
C GLU A 463 -59.96 -0.91 24.11
N ASP A 464 -58.87 -1.31 24.77
CA ASP A 464 -58.40 -0.68 26.00
C ASP A 464 -57.59 0.59 25.71
N ASP A 465 -56.92 0.65 24.55
CA ASP A 465 -56.21 1.84 24.09
C ASP A 465 -57.20 2.99 23.79
N GLU A 466 -58.35 2.71 23.16
CA GLU A 466 -59.38 3.73 22.89
C GLU A 466 -59.95 4.36 24.18
N LYS A 467 -60.21 3.55 25.20
CA LYS A 467 -60.61 4.05 26.53
C LYS A 467 -59.50 4.87 27.19
N THR A 468 -58.24 4.52 26.95
CA THR A 468 -57.08 5.24 27.47
C THR A 468 -56.93 6.58 26.77
N PHE A 469 -57.16 6.67 25.46
CA PHE A 469 -57.21 7.93 24.71
C PHE A 469 -58.30 8.87 25.25
N GLU A 470 -59.52 8.37 25.50
CA GLU A 470 -60.57 9.19 26.13
C GLU A 470 -60.17 9.74 27.50
N GLN A 471 -59.43 8.96 28.29
CA GLN A 471 -58.94 9.39 29.60
C GLN A 471 -57.88 10.47 29.48
N ILE A 472 -56.95 10.34 28.53
CA ILE A 472 -55.95 11.37 28.21
C ILE A 472 -56.66 12.66 27.77
N GLU A 473 -57.65 12.58 26.88
CA GLU A 473 -58.41 13.75 26.46
C GLU A 473 -59.17 14.43 27.61
N LYS A 474 -59.79 13.65 28.49
CA LYS A 474 -60.48 14.18 29.69
C LYS A 474 -59.51 14.91 30.62
N LEU A 475 -58.26 14.46 30.69
CA LEU A 475 -57.21 15.08 31.50
C LEU A 475 -56.69 16.38 30.88
N LEU A 476 -56.56 16.44 29.55
CA LEU A 476 -55.97 17.59 28.83
C LEU A 476 -56.98 18.70 28.49
N LYS A 477 -58.23 18.38 28.15
CA LYS A 477 -59.28 19.36 27.76
C LYS A 477 -59.48 20.52 28.76
N PRO A 478 -59.41 20.32 30.10
CA PRO A 478 -59.56 21.41 31.06
C PRO A 478 -58.44 22.47 31.02
N LEU A 479 -57.30 22.19 30.37
CA LEU A 479 -56.15 23.10 30.29
C LEU A 479 -56.28 24.15 29.17
N ASN A 480 -57.44 24.24 28.50
CA ASN A 480 -57.74 25.14 27.38
C ASN A 480 -58.01 26.61 27.80
N GLU A 481 -57.61 27.03 29.00
CA GLU A 481 -57.77 28.42 29.45
C GLU A 481 -56.65 29.33 28.91
N PRO A 482 -56.92 30.60 28.57
CA PRO A 482 -56.00 31.50 27.85
C PRO A 482 -54.81 32.03 28.68
N ASN A 483 -54.39 31.31 29.73
CA ASN A 483 -53.23 31.66 30.55
C ASN A 483 -52.11 30.63 30.33
N ASN A 484 -50.91 31.16 30.11
CA ASN A 484 -49.66 30.43 29.93
C ASN A 484 -49.57 29.23 30.91
N ILE A 485 -49.50 28.00 30.39
CA ILE A 485 -49.40 26.79 31.22
C ILE A 485 -48.18 26.95 32.14
N PRO A 486 -48.33 26.78 33.46
CA PRO A 486 -47.21 26.91 34.39
C PRO A 486 -46.03 26.01 34.01
N LEU A 487 -44.80 26.53 34.17
CA LEU A 487 -43.57 25.77 33.84
C LEU A 487 -43.41 24.50 34.68
N ASP A 488 -44.04 24.46 35.86
CA ASP A 488 -44.08 23.32 36.78
C ASP A 488 -45.35 22.46 36.64
N SER A 489 -46.09 22.61 35.53
CA SER A 489 -47.26 21.78 35.21
C SER A 489 -46.86 20.35 34.85
N PHE A 490 -47.71 19.39 35.21
CA PHE A 490 -47.51 17.97 34.92
C PHE A 490 -47.39 17.65 33.41
N VAL A 491 -47.92 18.50 32.52
CA VAL A 491 -47.79 18.34 31.06
C VAL A 491 -46.41 18.78 30.54
N LYS A 492 -45.74 19.69 31.27
CA LYS A 492 -44.35 20.11 31.00
C LYS A 492 -43.34 19.28 31.79
N SER A 493 -43.80 18.27 32.54
CA SER A 493 -42.94 17.33 33.27
C SER A 493 -42.03 16.56 32.30
N ARG A 494 -40.81 16.26 32.75
CA ARG A 494 -39.81 15.51 31.97
C ARG A 494 -39.29 14.30 32.72
N SER A 495 -38.99 13.24 31.98
CA SER A 495 -38.38 12.03 32.54
C SER A 495 -36.91 12.27 32.96
N LEU A 496 -36.31 11.32 33.67
CA LEU A 496 -34.87 11.32 33.95
C LEU A 496 -33.97 11.24 32.71
N ASN A 497 -34.54 10.91 31.54
CA ASN A 497 -33.86 10.97 30.25
C ASN A 497 -34.12 12.28 29.50
N GLY A 498 -34.79 13.25 30.14
CA GLY A 498 -35.17 14.53 29.54
C GLY A 498 -36.36 14.45 28.59
N GLU A 499 -37.04 13.31 28.50
CA GLU A 499 -38.15 13.12 27.58
C GLU A 499 -39.36 13.93 28.05
N SER A 500 -39.97 14.70 27.15
CA SER A 500 -41.30 15.26 27.34
C SER A 500 -42.37 14.17 27.24
N CYS A 501 -43.62 14.49 27.58
CA CYS A 501 -44.73 13.56 27.35
C CYS A 501 -44.94 13.20 25.87
N ILE A 502 -44.66 14.13 24.93
CA ILE A 502 -44.72 13.86 23.48
C ILE A 502 -43.58 12.92 23.07
N MET A 503 -42.35 13.20 23.51
CA MET A 503 -41.19 12.35 23.22
C MET A 503 -41.40 10.93 23.77
N PHE A 504 -41.97 10.83 24.98
CA PHE A 504 -42.28 9.54 25.58
C PHE A 504 -43.40 8.80 24.83
N ALA A 505 -44.46 9.50 24.41
CA ALA A 505 -45.52 8.94 23.59
C ALA A 505 -45.02 8.46 22.23
N LEU A 506 -44.12 9.22 21.59
CA LEU A 506 -43.48 8.83 20.33
C LEU A 506 -42.69 7.53 20.50
N LYS A 507 -41.99 7.38 21.63
CA LYS A 507 -41.23 6.17 21.96
C LYS A 507 -42.11 4.94 22.25
N GLN A 508 -43.42 5.10 22.45
CA GLN A 508 -44.36 3.98 22.53
C GLN A 508 -44.68 3.35 21.16
N HIS A 509 -44.28 3.98 20.05
CA HIS A 509 -44.60 3.52 18.70
C HIS A 509 -46.10 3.28 18.49
N ASN A 510 -46.93 4.28 18.82
CA ASN A 510 -48.36 4.26 18.57
C ASN A 510 -48.78 5.53 17.81
N GLU A 511 -49.27 5.38 16.58
CA GLU A 511 -49.61 6.50 15.70
C GLU A 511 -50.83 7.28 16.22
N GLU A 512 -51.86 6.58 16.67
CA GLU A 512 -53.10 7.21 17.13
C GLU A 512 -52.89 8.00 18.43
N LEU A 513 -52.07 7.48 19.35
CA LEU A 513 -51.67 8.21 20.56
C LEU A 513 -51.00 9.54 20.22
N MET A 514 -50.11 9.54 19.23
CA MET A 514 -49.46 10.77 18.79
C MET A 514 -50.45 11.76 18.16
N LYS A 515 -51.42 11.28 17.36
CA LYS A 515 -52.51 12.13 16.83
C LYS A 515 -53.37 12.71 17.95
N VAL A 516 -53.72 11.92 18.96
CA VAL A 516 -54.51 12.33 20.11
C VAL A 516 -53.79 13.38 20.96
N LEU A 517 -52.47 13.35 21.06
CA LEU A 517 -51.72 14.41 21.74
C LEU A 517 -51.58 15.67 20.87
N LEU A 518 -51.24 15.50 19.59
CA LEU A 518 -51.00 16.63 18.66
C LEU A 518 -52.27 17.41 18.30
N GLN A 519 -53.48 16.88 18.56
CA GLN A 519 -54.73 17.65 18.41
C GLN A 519 -54.85 18.80 19.43
N PHE A 520 -54.08 18.77 20.52
CA PHE A 520 -54.04 19.80 21.55
C PHE A 520 -52.93 20.83 21.24
N ASP A 521 -53.01 21.46 20.07
CA ASP A 521 -52.03 22.43 19.53
C ASP A 521 -51.82 23.68 20.42
N TYR A 522 -52.80 24.03 21.24
CA TYR A 522 -52.71 25.08 22.26
C TYR A 522 -51.89 24.68 23.51
N ILE A 523 -51.72 23.37 23.76
CA ILE A 523 -50.89 22.83 24.85
C ILE A 523 -49.48 22.54 24.34
N PHE A 524 -49.42 21.92 23.16
CA PHE A 524 -48.21 21.52 22.47
C PHE A 524 -48.02 22.40 21.23
N THR A 525 -47.57 23.62 21.49
CA THR A 525 -47.41 24.63 20.46
C THR A 525 -46.27 24.28 19.50
N LEU A 526 -46.21 24.98 18.35
CA LEU A 526 -45.10 24.84 17.41
C LEU A 526 -43.74 25.11 18.10
N ASP A 527 -43.66 26.11 18.97
CA ASP A 527 -42.46 26.44 19.72
C ASP A 527 -42.05 25.29 20.65
N ASP A 528 -43.02 24.66 21.33
CA ASP A 528 -42.76 23.48 22.16
C ASP A 528 -42.20 22.31 21.33
N ILE A 529 -42.73 22.07 20.13
CA ILE A 529 -42.26 21.00 19.23
C ILE A 529 -40.83 21.30 18.71
N LEU A 530 -40.52 22.56 18.43
CA LEU A 530 -39.20 22.99 17.94
C LEU A 530 -38.13 22.94 19.03
N GLU A 531 -38.48 23.26 20.28
CA GLU A 531 -37.54 23.27 21.40
C GLU A 531 -37.32 21.88 22.02
N ASP A 532 -38.26 20.95 21.84
CA ASP A 532 -38.21 19.64 22.48
C ASP A 532 -37.01 18.78 22.05
N GLN A 533 -36.32 18.26 23.06
CA GLN A 533 -35.15 17.40 22.93
C GLN A 533 -35.02 16.52 24.18
N ASP A 534 -34.39 15.36 24.03
CA ASP A 534 -33.95 14.55 25.16
C ASP A 534 -32.54 14.95 25.65
N ILE A 535 -32.03 14.26 26.69
CA ILE A 535 -30.67 14.51 27.22
C ILE A 535 -29.58 14.29 26.17
N GLU A 536 -29.82 13.43 25.17
CA GLU A 536 -28.87 13.16 24.10
C GLU A 536 -28.89 14.27 23.03
N GLY A 537 -29.79 15.26 23.16
CA GLY A 537 -29.97 16.35 22.21
C GLY A 537 -30.79 15.97 20.98
N SER A 538 -31.40 14.78 20.96
CA SER A 538 -32.22 14.32 19.85
C SER A 538 -33.58 15.01 19.87
N ASN A 539 -33.96 15.64 18.76
CA ASN A 539 -35.26 16.30 18.61
C ASN A 539 -36.36 15.32 18.16
N LEU A 540 -37.63 15.70 18.31
CA LEU A 540 -38.78 14.84 18.00
C LEU A 540 -38.75 14.25 16.59
N LEU A 541 -38.40 15.04 15.57
CA LEU A 541 -38.36 14.56 14.18
C LEU A 541 -37.20 13.57 13.95
N SER A 542 -36.03 13.81 14.55
CA SER A 542 -34.88 12.89 14.43
C SER A 542 -35.20 11.51 15.02
N VAL A 543 -35.85 11.48 16.19
CA VAL A 543 -36.29 10.25 16.85
C VAL A 543 -37.38 9.55 16.03
N ALA A 544 -38.38 10.31 15.53
CA ALA A 544 -39.44 9.74 14.70
C ALA A 544 -38.89 9.11 13.41
N LEU A 545 -37.90 9.73 12.77
CA LEU A 545 -37.26 9.22 11.56
C LEU A 545 -36.37 8.00 11.83
N ASP A 546 -35.58 8.00 12.91
CA ASP A 546 -34.73 6.86 13.30
C ASP A 546 -35.56 5.62 13.65
N MET A 547 -36.72 5.83 14.28
CA MET A 547 -37.68 4.78 14.65
C MET A 547 -38.62 4.36 13.50
N GLU A 548 -38.52 4.99 12.32
CA GLU A 548 -39.42 4.80 11.18
C GLU A 548 -40.91 4.97 11.55
N HIS A 549 -41.21 5.92 12.44
CA HIS A 549 -42.56 6.12 12.99
C HIS A 549 -43.51 6.77 11.95
N PRO A 550 -44.74 6.27 11.75
CA PRO A 550 -45.68 6.81 10.75
C PRO A 550 -45.99 8.31 10.89
N ILE A 551 -46.00 8.81 12.13
CA ILE A 551 -46.23 10.24 12.44
C ILE A 551 -45.14 11.19 11.94
N ALA A 552 -43.97 10.68 11.50
CA ALA A 552 -42.85 11.53 11.08
C ALA A 552 -43.26 12.54 9.98
N ASP A 553 -44.15 12.13 9.07
CA ASP A 553 -44.66 13.01 8.01
C ASP A 553 -45.58 14.11 8.56
N THR A 554 -46.43 13.79 9.54
CA THR A 554 -47.30 14.77 10.19
C THR A 554 -46.47 15.79 10.97
N LEU A 555 -45.49 15.34 11.76
CA LEU A 555 -44.55 16.22 12.47
C LEU A 555 -43.78 17.11 11.49
N ALA A 556 -43.31 16.55 10.38
CA ALA A 556 -42.67 17.29 9.30
C ALA A 556 -43.59 18.39 8.72
N MET A 557 -44.89 18.11 8.52
CA MET A 557 -45.81 19.15 8.03
C MET A 557 -46.06 20.25 9.05
N ILE A 558 -46.14 19.93 10.35
CA ILE A 558 -46.26 20.92 11.43
C ILE A 558 -45.01 21.82 11.48
N ILE A 559 -43.81 21.23 11.49
CA ILE A 559 -42.54 21.98 11.53
C ILE A 559 -42.38 22.89 10.30
N LYS A 560 -42.98 22.53 9.16
CA LYS A 560 -42.96 23.35 7.95
C LYS A 560 -43.76 24.66 8.09
N GLU A 561 -44.60 24.81 9.11
CA GLU A 561 -45.31 26.07 9.40
C GLU A 561 -44.39 27.12 10.05
N ALA A 562 -43.24 26.70 10.59
CA ALA A 562 -42.23 27.59 11.15
C ALA A 562 -41.54 28.44 10.08
N THR A 563 -40.81 29.47 10.52
CA THR A 563 -40.03 30.31 9.61
C THR A 563 -38.83 29.54 9.04
N ASP A 564 -38.36 29.93 7.85
CA ASP A 564 -37.16 29.36 7.21
C ASP A 564 -35.93 29.32 8.14
N GLY A 565 -35.79 30.32 9.03
CA GLY A 565 -34.69 30.41 10.00
C GLY A 565 -34.80 29.36 11.11
N GLU A 566 -36.00 29.20 11.68
CA GLU A 566 -36.29 28.21 12.72
C GLU A 566 -36.15 26.79 12.18
N ILE A 567 -36.67 26.52 10.98
CA ILE A 567 -36.52 25.23 10.29
C ILE A 567 -35.04 24.90 10.10
N MET A 568 -34.23 25.87 9.66
CA MET A 568 -32.80 25.69 9.46
C MET A 568 -32.06 25.41 10.78
N GLN A 569 -32.45 26.06 11.88
CA GLN A 569 -31.89 25.80 13.20
C GLN A 569 -32.28 24.42 13.72
N TYR A 570 -33.55 24.04 13.60
CA TYR A 570 -34.09 22.77 14.08
C TYR A 570 -33.47 21.56 13.35
N ILE A 571 -33.47 21.58 12.01
CA ILE A 571 -32.99 20.47 11.18
C ILE A 571 -31.50 20.20 11.38
N ASN A 572 -30.72 21.25 11.66
CA ASN A 572 -29.26 21.17 11.83
C ASN A 572 -28.81 21.10 13.29
N LYS A 573 -29.76 21.04 14.24
CA LYS A 573 -29.45 20.74 15.64
C LYS A 573 -28.89 19.32 15.72
N ALA A 574 -27.78 19.17 16.43
CA ALA A 574 -27.03 17.93 16.46
C ALA A 574 -27.23 17.20 17.80
N ASP A 575 -27.35 15.88 17.74
CA ASP A 575 -27.33 15.00 18.92
C ASP A 575 -25.90 14.86 19.48
N ILE A 576 -25.76 14.07 20.56
CA ILE A 576 -24.48 13.75 21.20
C ILE A 576 -23.45 13.11 20.25
N ASN A 577 -23.92 12.46 19.17
CA ASN A 577 -23.10 11.84 18.13
C ASN A 577 -22.84 12.77 16.94
N GLU A 578 -23.15 14.06 17.08
CA GLU A 578 -23.11 15.10 16.04
C GLU A 578 -24.05 14.86 14.83
N ARG A 579 -25.01 13.95 14.94
CA ARG A 579 -26.00 13.66 13.90
C ARG A 579 -27.13 14.66 13.93
N THR A 580 -27.62 15.02 12.75
CA THR A 580 -28.73 15.96 12.53
C THR A 580 -29.91 15.25 11.88
N VAL A 581 -31.07 15.91 11.77
CA VAL A 581 -32.27 15.35 11.10
C VAL A 581 -31.94 14.84 9.68
N GLY A 582 -31.04 15.53 8.97
CA GLY A 582 -30.59 15.11 7.64
C GLY A 582 -29.92 13.73 7.61
N HIS A 583 -29.31 13.27 8.70
CA HIS A 583 -28.68 11.95 8.79
C HIS A 583 -29.70 10.80 8.84
N PHE A 584 -30.93 11.07 9.28
CA PHE A 584 -31.99 10.06 9.49
C PHE A 584 -33.06 10.04 8.38
N MET A 585 -33.16 11.09 7.56
CA MET A 585 -34.23 11.25 6.56
C MET A 585 -34.09 10.34 5.32
N CYS A 586 -33.18 9.34 5.30
CA CYS A 586 -32.97 8.49 4.13
C CYS A 586 -34.21 7.64 3.79
N ASN A 587 -34.89 7.09 4.79
CA ASN A 587 -36.08 6.27 4.59
C ASN A 587 -37.31 7.09 4.17
N SER A 588 -37.40 8.34 4.67
CA SER A 588 -38.46 9.31 4.33
C SER A 588 -37.98 10.34 3.31
N PHE A 589 -37.36 9.87 2.21
CA PHE A 589 -36.69 10.76 1.24
C PHE A 589 -37.63 11.72 0.49
N HIS A 590 -38.95 11.50 0.50
CA HIS A 590 -39.92 12.46 -0.04
C HIS A 590 -39.89 13.78 0.73
N LEU A 591 -39.48 13.78 2.00
CA LEU A 591 -39.32 14.98 2.83
C LEU A 591 -38.18 15.90 2.34
N ILE A 592 -37.24 15.39 1.54
CA ILE A 592 -36.16 16.18 0.92
C ILE A 592 -36.73 17.31 0.06
N LYS A 593 -37.90 17.12 -0.55
CA LYS A 593 -38.63 18.17 -1.30
C LYS A 593 -38.86 19.42 -0.46
N TYR A 594 -39.18 19.24 0.82
CA TYR A 594 -39.56 20.32 1.73
C TYR A 594 -38.34 20.84 2.49
N PHE A 595 -37.50 19.92 2.97
CA PHE A 595 -36.44 20.22 3.94
C PHE A 595 -35.03 20.19 3.37
N GLY A 596 -34.84 19.63 2.17
CA GLY A 596 -33.53 19.41 1.58
C GLY A 596 -32.69 20.67 1.38
N MET A 597 -33.33 21.84 1.22
CA MET A 597 -32.63 23.13 1.11
C MET A 597 -32.16 23.70 2.45
N PHE A 598 -32.68 23.20 3.57
CA PHE A 598 -32.33 23.63 4.93
C PHE A 598 -31.29 22.70 5.58
N ILE A 599 -31.17 21.45 5.10
CA ILE A 599 -30.16 20.49 5.60
C ILE A 599 -28.74 20.96 5.27
N ASN A 600 -27.87 21.00 6.28
CA ASN A 600 -26.44 21.15 6.08
C ASN A 600 -25.83 19.80 5.64
N TRP A 601 -25.77 19.59 4.34
CA TRP A 601 -25.27 18.34 3.73
C TRP A 601 -23.79 18.05 4.00
N ALA A 602 -23.03 19.04 4.51
CA ALA A 602 -21.61 18.94 4.83
C ALA A 602 -21.32 18.73 6.34
N LYS A 603 -22.35 18.72 7.21
CA LYS A 603 -22.16 18.41 8.64
C LYS A 603 -21.76 16.93 8.79
N LYS A 604 -20.69 16.66 9.52
CA LYS A 604 -20.22 15.30 9.83
C LYS A 604 -20.73 14.86 11.20
N ASP A 605 -21.06 13.58 11.31
CA ASP A 605 -21.22 12.88 12.58
C ASP A 605 -19.85 12.55 13.23
N THR A 606 -19.88 11.97 14.43
CA THR A 606 -18.67 11.47 15.14
C THR A 606 -17.84 10.46 14.33
N PHE A 607 -18.46 9.76 13.36
CA PHE A 607 -17.80 8.80 12.48
C PHE A 607 -17.31 9.43 11.16
N GLY A 608 -17.48 10.74 10.98
CA GLY A 608 -17.07 11.49 9.78
C GLY A 608 -18.05 11.38 8.61
N ASN A 609 -19.21 10.73 8.76
CA ASN A 609 -20.21 10.64 7.71
C ASN A 609 -21.05 11.92 7.67
N THR A 610 -21.29 12.43 6.48
CA THR A 610 -22.31 13.47 6.28
C THR A 610 -23.67 12.84 5.91
N PRO A 611 -24.79 13.59 5.96
CA PRO A 611 -26.08 13.12 5.47
C PRO A 611 -25.98 12.50 4.07
N PHE A 612 -25.26 13.17 3.18
CA PHE A 612 -25.07 12.68 1.81
C PHE A 612 -24.31 11.35 1.75
N MET A 613 -23.27 11.17 2.58
CA MET A 613 -22.53 9.90 2.68
C MET A 613 -23.42 8.75 3.17
N ILE A 614 -24.27 8.98 4.17
CA ILE A 614 -25.20 7.96 4.68
C ILE A 614 -26.11 7.47 3.54
N TYR A 615 -26.65 8.38 2.76
CA TYR A 615 -27.61 8.05 1.70
C TYR A 615 -26.95 7.17 0.63
N THR A 616 -25.70 7.48 0.25
CA THR A 616 -24.94 6.67 -0.72
C THR A 616 -24.67 5.23 -0.24
N ARG A 617 -24.67 5.00 1.08
CA ARG A 617 -24.42 3.68 1.68
C ARG A 617 -25.68 2.85 1.88
N ARG A 618 -26.87 3.44 1.74
CA ARG A 618 -28.17 2.76 1.88
C ARG A 618 -28.62 2.09 0.58
N TYR A 619 -27.73 1.31 -0.04
CA TYR A 619 -28.02 0.66 -1.34
C TYR A 619 -29.10 -0.42 -1.27
N ASP A 620 -29.46 -0.90 -0.08
CA ASP A 620 -30.56 -1.86 0.12
C ASP A 620 -31.94 -1.18 0.18
N HIS A 621 -32.02 0.15 0.03
CA HIS A 621 -33.27 0.90 0.06
C HIS A 621 -34.14 0.60 -1.19
N PRO A 622 -35.45 0.29 -1.05
CA PRO A 622 -36.31 -0.09 -2.18
C PRO A 622 -36.34 0.92 -3.34
N ASN A 623 -36.31 2.21 -3.01
CA ASN A 623 -36.32 3.32 -3.98
C ASN A 623 -34.97 4.04 -4.08
N TYR A 624 -33.86 3.31 -3.90
CA TYR A 624 -32.51 3.91 -3.84
C TYR A 624 -32.20 4.84 -5.03
N LEU A 625 -32.55 4.43 -6.26
CA LEU A 625 -32.30 5.24 -7.46
C LEU A 625 -33.02 6.60 -7.44
N GLU A 626 -34.29 6.63 -7.06
CA GLU A 626 -35.08 7.86 -6.99
C GLU A 626 -34.61 8.75 -5.83
N MET A 627 -34.36 8.15 -4.67
CA MET A 627 -33.80 8.83 -3.49
C MET A 627 -32.49 9.53 -3.86
N MET A 628 -31.54 8.81 -4.47
CA MET A 628 -30.24 9.38 -4.81
C MET A 628 -30.32 10.43 -5.92
N LYS A 629 -31.17 10.26 -6.94
CA LYS A 629 -31.43 11.29 -7.96
C LYS A 629 -31.96 12.58 -7.36
N SER A 630 -32.94 12.47 -6.46
CA SER A 630 -33.50 13.62 -5.72
C SER A 630 -32.45 14.29 -4.82
N THR A 631 -31.66 13.46 -4.13
CA THR A 631 -30.61 13.91 -3.20
C THR A 631 -29.49 14.64 -3.92
N ILE A 632 -28.92 14.06 -4.99
CA ILE A 632 -27.82 14.70 -5.77
C ILE A 632 -28.25 16.07 -6.30
N LYS A 633 -29.45 16.16 -6.88
CA LYS A 633 -30.01 17.43 -7.38
C LYS A 633 -30.25 18.45 -6.27
N THR A 634 -30.63 17.99 -5.09
CA THR A 634 -30.84 18.85 -3.90
C THR A 634 -29.51 19.34 -3.34
N VAL A 635 -28.52 18.46 -3.19
CA VAL A 635 -27.18 18.80 -2.72
C VAL A 635 -26.54 19.83 -3.67
N GLU A 636 -26.61 19.60 -4.98
CA GLU A 636 -26.12 20.55 -6.00
C GLU A 636 -26.72 21.95 -5.81
N LYS A 637 -28.06 22.04 -5.71
CA LYS A 637 -28.77 23.29 -5.47
C LYS A 637 -28.43 23.92 -4.12
N TRP A 638 -28.21 23.12 -3.09
CA TRP A 638 -27.86 23.61 -1.76
C TRP A 638 -26.47 24.27 -1.78
N TYR A 639 -25.48 23.65 -2.43
CA TYR A 639 -24.16 24.26 -2.62
C TYR A 639 -24.27 25.58 -3.39
N GLN A 640 -25.04 25.60 -4.49
CA GLN A 640 -25.30 26.82 -5.27
C GLN A 640 -25.94 27.94 -4.44
N ARG A 641 -26.99 27.64 -3.65
CA ARG A 641 -27.70 28.61 -2.79
C ARG A 641 -26.78 29.22 -1.73
N ASN A 642 -25.83 28.43 -1.21
CA ASN A 642 -24.87 28.86 -0.20
C ASN A 642 -23.63 29.56 -0.79
N ASN A 643 -23.59 29.81 -2.11
CA ASN A 643 -22.41 30.32 -2.82
C ASN A 643 -21.14 29.49 -2.55
N ARG A 644 -21.31 28.17 -2.42
CA ARG A 644 -20.23 27.19 -2.21
C ARG A 644 -20.16 26.26 -3.42
N VAL A 645 -18.97 25.73 -3.67
CA VAL A 645 -18.78 24.67 -4.66
C VAL A 645 -18.65 23.34 -3.92
N PHE A 646 -19.25 22.28 -4.47
CA PHE A 646 -19.10 20.94 -3.92
C PHE A 646 -17.61 20.57 -3.87
N SER A 647 -17.10 20.22 -2.69
CA SER A 647 -15.78 19.62 -2.53
C SER A 647 -15.92 18.21 -1.98
N TYR A 648 -15.23 17.27 -2.62
CA TYR A 648 -15.22 15.87 -2.18
C TYR A 648 -14.62 15.68 -0.78
N THR A 649 -13.71 16.57 -0.33
CA THR A 649 -13.01 16.47 0.96
C THR A 649 -13.94 16.69 2.16
N GLU A 650 -15.02 17.47 1.96
CA GLU A 650 -16.10 17.65 2.94
C GLU A 650 -16.87 16.34 3.16
N HIS A 651 -16.84 15.43 2.18
CA HIS A 651 -17.55 14.15 2.18
C HIS A 651 -16.61 12.95 2.20
N VAL A 652 -15.64 12.99 3.11
CA VAL A 652 -14.74 11.86 3.43
C VAL A 652 -14.99 11.42 4.87
N ASP A 653 -15.19 10.11 5.07
CA ASP A 653 -15.40 9.52 6.39
C ASP A 653 -14.09 9.39 7.20
N ASN A 654 -14.17 8.95 8.45
CA ASN A 654 -12.99 8.73 9.30
C ASN A 654 -12.07 7.59 8.83
N LYS A 655 -12.43 6.88 7.75
CA LYS A 655 -11.62 5.81 7.12
C LYS A 655 -11.02 6.26 5.77
N GLY A 656 -11.13 7.54 5.42
CA GLY A 656 -10.64 8.08 4.15
C GLY A 656 -11.50 7.74 2.92
N ASN A 657 -12.69 7.15 3.07
CA ASN A 657 -13.56 6.84 1.94
C ASN A 657 -14.31 8.09 1.46
N SER A 658 -14.11 8.45 0.19
CA SER A 658 -14.93 9.45 -0.51
C SER A 658 -16.28 8.87 -0.97
N ILE A 659 -17.19 9.75 -1.43
CA ILE A 659 -18.51 9.35 -1.98
C ILE A 659 -18.38 8.31 -3.09
N MET A 660 -17.35 8.41 -3.95
CA MET A 660 -17.11 7.46 -5.03
C MET A 660 -16.75 6.05 -4.53
N HIS A 661 -16.13 5.93 -3.36
CA HIS A 661 -15.89 4.63 -2.73
C HIS A 661 -17.19 4.00 -2.21
N ALA A 662 -18.13 4.84 -1.76
CA ALA A 662 -19.38 4.40 -1.16
C ALA A 662 -20.44 3.98 -2.20
N ILE A 663 -20.54 4.71 -3.33
CA ILE A 663 -21.56 4.44 -4.36
C ILE A 663 -21.36 3.02 -4.94
N ARG A 664 -22.43 2.21 -4.82
CA ARG A 664 -22.48 0.86 -5.38
C ARG A 664 -23.15 0.82 -6.75
N ASP A 665 -24.21 1.60 -6.95
CA ASP A 665 -25.01 1.60 -8.17
C ASP A 665 -24.33 2.38 -9.32
N PRO A 666 -24.23 1.80 -10.53
CA PRO A 666 -23.55 2.41 -11.67
C PRO A 666 -24.29 3.63 -12.22
N THR A 667 -25.63 3.62 -12.24
CA THR A 667 -26.43 4.75 -12.75
C THR A 667 -26.23 5.98 -11.86
N ILE A 668 -26.18 5.78 -10.54
CA ILE A 668 -25.90 6.86 -9.59
C ILE A 668 -24.46 7.33 -9.68
N LEU A 669 -23.49 6.44 -9.89
CA LEU A 669 -22.09 6.82 -10.08
C LEU A 669 -21.93 7.71 -11.31
N GLU A 670 -22.51 7.33 -12.44
CA GLU A 670 -22.46 8.11 -13.68
C GLU A 670 -23.14 9.49 -13.50
N LEU A 671 -24.29 9.54 -12.82
CA LEU A 671 -24.96 10.79 -12.50
C LEU A 671 -24.08 11.68 -11.61
N PHE A 672 -23.48 11.12 -10.56
CA PHE A 672 -22.61 11.84 -9.64
C PHE A 672 -21.40 12.46 -10.36
N LEU A 673 -20.72 11.69 -11.22
CA LEU A 673 -19.57 12.15 -11.99
C LEU A 673 -19.93 13.26 -12.99
N LYS A 674 -21.16 13.25 -13.55
CA LYS A 674 -21.66 14.28 -14.46
C LYS A 674 -22.13 15.55 -13.74
N THR A 675 -22.67 15.43 -12.53
CA THR A 675 -23.19 16.58 -11.76
C THR A 675 -22.08 17.39 -11.11
N PHE A 676 -21.01 16.74 -10.62
CA PHE A 676 -19.95 17.44 -9.90
C PHE A 676 -18.62 17.42 -10.66
N GLU A 677 -18.09 18.61 -10.97
CA GLU A 677 -16.85 18.75 -11.74
C GLU A 677 -15.59 18.60 -10.87
N LEU A 678 -15.61 19.11 -9.63
CA LEU A 678 -14.46 19.13 -8.71
C LEU A 678 -14.32 17.82 -7.91
N LEU A 679 -14.06 16.72 -8.62
CA LEU A 679 -13.89 15.39 -8.04
C LEU A 679 -12.45 14.88 -8.19
N GLU A 680 -11.95 14.21 -7.15
CA GLU A 680 -10.69 13.48 -7.18
C GLU A 680 -10.94 11.96 -7.26
N LEU A 681 -10.96 11.41 -8.47
CA LEU A 681 -11.25 9.99 -8.72
C LEU A 681 -10.13 9.06 -8.22
N ASN A 682 -8.94 9.60 -8.01
CA ASN A 682 -7.73 8.86 -7.71
C ASN A 682 -7.37 8.86 -6.22
N CYS A 683 -8.21 9.44 -5.37
CA CYS A 683 -7.98 9.46 -3.92
C CYS A 683 -7.95 8.02 -3.37
N LEU A 684 -6.95 7.74 -2.52
CA LEU A 684 -6.87 6.50 -1.77
C LEU A 684 -7.51 6.69 -0.39
N ASN A 685 -8.24 5.68 0.08
CA ASN A 685 -8.70 5.60 1.46
C ASN A 685 -7.58 5.16 2.41
N ASP A 686 -7.87 5.04 3.71
CA ASP A 686 -6.88 4.62 4.73
C ASP A 686 -6.39 3.18 4.54
N ALA A 687 -7.08 2.39 3.71
CA ALA A 687 -6.65 1.06 3.27
C ALA A 687 -5.86 1.09 1.95
N ASN A 688 -5.41 2.27 1.50
CA ASN A 688 -4.68 2.52 0.26
C ASN A 688 -5.40 2.03 -1.02
N GLN A 689 -6.73 2.08 -1.05
CA GLN A 689 -7.54 1.67 -2.20
C GLN A 689 -8.24 2.88 -2.80
N SER A 690 -8.22 3.01 -4.13
CA SER A 690 -9.04 3.98 -4.86
C SER A 690 -10.44 3.44 -5.11
N ALA A 691 -11.35 4.31 -5.58
CA ALA A 691 -12.71 3.91 -5.95
C ALA A 691 -12.73 2.79 -7.01
N ILE A 692 -11.86 2.88 -8.02
CA ILE A 692 -11.74 1.85 -9.06
C ILE A 692 -11.17 0.54 -8.51
N THR A 693 -10.15 0.60 -7.65
CA THR A 693 -9.59 -0.58 -6.99
C THR A 693 -10.63 -1.30 -6.14
N LEU A 694 -11.47 -0.55 -5.42
CA LEU A 694 -12.56 -1.10 -4.62
C LEU A 694 -13.64 -1.75 -5.50
N ALA A 695 -13.99 -1.12 -6.63
CA ALA A 695 -14.92 -1.68 -7.59
C ALA A 695 -14.43 -3.02 -8.16
N ILE A 696 -13.14 -3.12 -8.50
CA ILE A 696 -12.50 -4.36 -8.97
C ILE A 696 -12.54 -5.43 -7.87
N ARG A 697 -12.13 -5.10 -6.64
CA ARG A 697 -12.11 -6.02 -5.50
C ARG A 697 -13.48 -6.65 -5.22
N TYR A 698 -14.57 -5.91 -5.47
CA TYR A 698 -15.95 -6.37 -5.29
C TYR A 698 -16.65 -6.81 -6.58
N ASN A 699 -15.92 -7.02 -7.68
CA ASN A 699 -16.44 -7.49 -8.98
C ASN A 699 -17.57 -6.61 -9.55
N ARG A 700 -17.49 -5.28 -9.37
CA ARG A 700 -18.49 -4.30 -9.87
C ARG A 700 -18.14 -3.83 -11.28
N ILE A 701 -18.35 -4.67 -12.30
CA ILE A 701 -17.91 -4.41 -13.68
C ILE A 701 -18.42 -3.09 -14.26
N GLU A 702 -19.72 -2.79 -14.10
CA GLU A 702 -20.31 -1.55 -14.64
C GLU A 702 -19.67 -0.29 -14.03
N ASN A 703 -19.35 -0.30 -12.73
CA ASN A 703 -18.63 0.80 -12.09
C ASN A 703 -17.20 0.92 -12.62
N VAL A 704 -16.53 -0.21 -12.88
CA VAL A 704 -15.19 -0.20 -13.50
C VAL A 704 -15.27 0.43 -14.89
N GLU A 705 -16.25 0.05 -15.71
CA GLU A 705 -16.43 0.64 -17.04
C GLU A 705 -16.71 2.14 -17.01
N ILE A 706 -17.56 2.61 -16.08
CA ILE A 706 -17.87 4.04 -15.94
C ILE A 706 -16.63 4.82 -15.49
N LEU A 707 -15.90 4.35 -14.48
CA LEU A 707 -14.69 5.00 -14.00
C LEU A 707 -13.60 5.01 -15.07
N MET A 708 -13.46 3.94 -15.86
CA MET A 708 -12.46 3.82 -16.92
C MET A 708 -12.75 4.72 -18.14
N LYS A 709 -14.03 5.08 -18.37
CA LYS A 709 -14.43 6.05 -19.40
C LYS A 709 -14.10 7.50 -19.00
N ASP A 710 -13.93 7.78 -17.71
CA ASP A 710 -13.57 9.12 -17.22
C ASP A 710 -12.05 9.35 -17.39
N GLU A 711 -11.67 10.36 -18.18
CA GLU A 711 -10.26 10.69 -18.46
C GLU A 711 -9.45 11.05 -17.21
N ARG A 712 -10.11 11.41 -16.10
CA ARG A 712 -9.45 11.75 -14.83
C ARG A 712 -8.96 10.51 -14.09
N THR A 713 -9.47 9.31 -14.39
CA THR A 713 -9.07 8.06 -13.74
C THR A 713 -7.66 7.64 -14.17
N CYS A 714 -6.79 7.34 -13.20
CA CYS A 714 -5.41 6.94 -13.45
C CYS A 714 -5.16 5.50 -12.99
N MET A 715 -4.88 4.62 -13.96
CA MET A 715 -4.59 3.20 -13.73
C MET A 715 -3.19 2.91 -13.17
N SER A 716 -2.27 3.87 -13.32
CA SER A 716 -0.87 3.76 -12.89
C SER A 716 -0.69 3.99 -11.38
N ILE A 717 -1.78 4.23 -10.64
CA ILE A 717 -1.75 4.40 -9.20
C ILE A 717 -1.56 3.05 -8.52
N VAL A 718 -0.53 2.97 -7.69
CA VAL A 718 -0.30 1.82 -6.82
C VAL A 718 -0.42 2.22 -5.35
N ASP A 719 -0.82 1.25 -4.54
CA ASP A 719 -0.75 1.35 -3.09
C ASP A 719 0.69 1.73 -2.65
N PRO A 720 0.90 2.86 -1.95
CA PRO A 720 2.23 3.34 -1.59
C PRO A 720 2.98 2.41 -0.61
N VAL A 721 2.25 1.54 0.10
CA VAL A 721 2.78 0.62 1.09
C VAL A 721 2.98 -0.77 0.48
N SER A 722 1.96 -1.32 -0.19
CA SER A 722 2.02 -2.68 -0.74
C SER A 722 2.52 -2.76 -2.19
N PHE A 723 2.55 -1.64 -2.91
CA PHE A 723 2.86 -1.53 -4.34
C PHE A 723 1.93 -2.34 -5.27
N MET A 724 0.72 -2.64 -4.79
CA MET A 724 -0.32 -3.32 -5.58
C MET A 724 -1.00 -2.30 -6.50
N SER A 725 -1.11 -2.64 -7.78
CA SER A 725 -1.87 -1.86 -8.78
C SER A 725 -3.32 -2.34 -8.85
N ALA A 726 -4.17 -1.59 -9.54
CA ALA A 726 -5.56 -2.00 -9.81
C ALA A 726 -5.64 -3.39 -10.48
N LEU A 727 -4.69 -3.74 -11.34
CA LEU A 727 -4.61 -5.06 -11.96
C LEU A 727 -4.45 -6.15 -10.91
N ASP A 728 -3.75 -5.95 -9.80
CA ASP A 728 -3.51 -7.01 -8.82
C ASP A 728 -4.77 -7.43 -8.02
N TYR A 729 -5.80 -6.58 -8.01
CA TYR A 729 -7.04 -6.83 -7.27
C TYR A 729 -8.02 -7.75 -8.03
N VAL A 730 -7.74 -8.11 -9.29
CA VAL A 730 -8.58 -9.07 -10.02
C VAL A 730 -8.36 -10.49 -9.46
N LYS A 731 -9.46 -11.18 -9.15
CA LYS A 731 -9.49 -12.50 -8.48
C LYS A 731 -9.25 -13.65 -9.45
N LEU A 732 -8.00 -14.06 -9.60
CA LEU A 732 -7.62 -15.19 -10.46
C LEU A 732 -8.11 -16.55 -9.95
N GLU A 733 -8.34 -16.68 -8.64
CA GLU A 733 -8.91 -17.91 -8.04
C GLU A 733 -10.34 -18.19 -8.53
N ARG A 734 -10.98 -17.18 -9.12
CA ARG A 734 -12.33 -17.23 -9.69
C ARG A 734 -12.32 -16.89 -11.18
N TRP A 735 -11.30 -17.38 -11.90
CA TRP A 735 -11.13 -17.12 -13.34
C TRP A 735 -12.22 -17.76 -14.21
N ASP A 736 -12.94 -18.73 -13.66
CA ASP A 736 -14.13 -19.37 -14.22
C ASP A 736 -15.32 -18.40 -14.34
N GLU A 737 -15.43 -17.40 -13.46
CA GLU A 737 -16.45 -16.35 -13.54
C GLU A 737 -16.20 -15.40 -14.72
N CYS A 738 -17.19 -15.23 -15.62
CA CYS A 738 -17.08 -14.36 -16.80
C CYS A 738 -16.74 -12.90 -16.43
N VAL A 739 -17.34 -12.40 -15.36
CA VAL A 739 -17.16 -11.02 -14.86
C VAL A 739 -15.69 -10.73 -14.54
N ASN A 740 -14.98 -11.66 -13.89
CA ASN A 740 -13.56 -11.45 -13.55
C ASN A 740 -12.68 -11.39 -14.81
N ARG A 741 -13.00 -12.21 -15.83
CA ARG A 741 -12.28 -12.20 -17.11
C ARG A 741 -12.52 -10.93 -17.90
N GLU A 742 -13.75 -10.43 -17.92
CA GLU A 742 -14.09 -9.18 -18.60
C GLU A 742 -13.41 -7.98 -17.93
N ILE A 743 -13.45 -7.90 -16.59
CA ILE A 743 -12.71 -6.89 -15.84
C ILE A 743 -11.21 -6.97 -16.17
N ALA A 744 -10.61 -8.16 -16.14
CA ALA A 744 -9.20 -8.34 -16.48
C ALA A 744 -8.89 -7.82 -17.90
N LYS A 745 -9.64 -8.27 -18.91
CA LYS A 745 -9.45 -7.88 -20.31
C LYS A 745 -9.52 -6.36 -20.50
N THR A 746 -10.50 -5.69 -19.89
CA THR A 746 -10.66 -4.24 -19.97
C THR A 746 -9.47 -3.51 -19.34
N LEU A 747 -9.04 -3.93 -18.14
CA LEU A 747 -7.92 -3.30 -17.45
C LEU A 747 -6.59 -3.54 -18.18
N GLU A 748 -6.38 -4.73 -18.74
CA GLU A 748 -5.14 -5.10 -19.42
C GLU A 748 -4.90 -4.30 -20.70
N VAL A 749 -5.93 -4.13 -21.52
CA VAL A 749 -5.84 -3.31 -22.75
C VAL A 749 -5.46 -1.89 -22.38
N GLN A 750 -6.17 -1.30 -21.40
CA GLN A 750 -5.92 0.06 -21.00
C GLN A 750 -4.56 0.22 -20.32
N PHE A 751 -4.13 -0.74 -19.49
CA PHE A 751 -2.79 -0.75 -18.89
C PHE A 751 -1.70 -0.75 -19.96
N ILE A 752 -1.82 -1.63 -20.97
CA ILE A 752 -0.81 -1.73 -22.04
C ILE A 752 -0.74 -0.43 -22.84
N GLU A 753 -1.90 0.12 -23.22
CA GLU A 753 -1.97 1.38 -23.98
C GLU A 753 -1.42 2.56 -23.19
N THR A 754 -1.77 2.66 -21.89
CA THR A 754 -1.36 3.75 -21.01
C THR A 754 0.15 3.73 -20.76
N GLU A 755 0.71 2.56 -20.41
CA GLU A 755 2.12 2.45 -20.00
C GLU A 755 3.10 2.37 -21.19
N TYR A 756 2.71 1.67 -22.27
CA TYR A 756 3.63 1.36 -23.36
C TYR A 756 3.34 2.13 -24.66
N GLY A 757 2.17 2.79 -24.75
CA GLY A 757 1.78 3.67 -25.86
C GLY A 757 1.44 2.97 -27.17
N GLU A 758 1.36 1.64 -27.17
CA GLU A 758 0.94 0.81 -28.31
C GLU A 758 0.35 -0.50 -27.82
N THR A 759 -0.56 -1.07 -28.62
CA THR A 759 -1.13 -2.39 -28.35
C THR A 759 -0.10 -3.48 -28.64
N LEU A 760 0.40 -4.10 -27.58
CA LEU A 760 1.29 -5.26 -27.69
C LEU A 760 0.46 -6.53 -27.91
N ASN A 761 0.81 -7.32 -28.92
CA ASN A 761 0.21 -8.64 -29.15
C ASN A 761 0.54 -9.63 -28.03
N ILE A 762 1.68 -9.45 -27.37
CA ILE A 762 2.09 -10.23 -26.20
C ILE A 762 2.56 -9.24 -25.13
N ALA A 763 1.99 -9.31 -23.94
CA ALA A 763 2.44 -8.51 -22.79
C ALA A 763 2.27 -9.27 -21.48
N CYS A 764 3.27 -9.22 -20.61
CA CYS A 764 3.17 -9.62 -19.22
C CYS A 764 2.31 -8.58 -18.48
N VAL A 765 1.12 -8.98 -18.02
CA VAL A 765 0.19 -8.08 -17.31
C VAL A 765 0.27 -8.24 -15.80
N ARG A 766 0.74 -9.40 -15.33
CA ARG A 766 0.92 -9.70 -13.90
C ARG A 766 2.03 -10.72 -13.69
N ALA A 767 2.58 -10.79 -12.48
CA ALA A 767 3.35 -11.93 -12.02
C ALA A 767 3.07 -12.23 -10.54
N ARG A 768 2.98 -13.50 -10.17
CA ARG A 768 2.69 -13.99 -8.81
C ARG A 768 3.51 -15.25 -8.52
N PHE A 769 3.81 -15.50 -7.25
CA PHE A 769 4.38 -16.78 -6.83
C PHE A 769 3.31 -17.87 -6.75
N GLU A 770 3.55 -18.97 -7.43
CA GLU A 770 2.79 -20.21 -7.36
C GLU A 770 3.54 -21.26 -6.52
N PRO A 771 2.89 -21.98 -5.59
CA PRO A 771 3.55 -22.89 -4.66
C PRO A 771 4.44 -23.96 -5.33
N ALA A 772 4.00 -24.50 -6.46
CA ALA A 772 4.70 -25.58 -7.17
C ALA A 772 5.75 -25.08 -8.19
N HIS A 773 5.58 -23.87 -8.74
CA HIS A 773 6.32 -23.41 -9.93
C HIS A 773 7.18 -22.16 -9.67
N GLY A 774 7.17 -21.60 -8.45
CA GLY A 774 7.92 -20.39 -8.14
C GLY A 774 7.26 -19.15 -8.74
N LEU A 775 8.05 -18.19 -9.22
CA LEU A 775 7.51 -16.97 -9.81
C LEU A 775 6.93 -17.26 -11.20
N CYS A 776 5.63 -17.03 -11.39
CA CYS A 776 4.93 -17.19 -12.66
C CYS A 776 4.46 -15.83 -13.19
N CYS A 777 4.60 -15.64 -14.49
CA CYS A 777 4.19 -14.47 -15.25
C CYS A 777 2.90 -14.79 -16.03
N TYR A 778 1.94 -13.87 -15.99
CA TYR A 778 0.68 -13.94 -16.72
C TYR A 778 0.82 -13.08 -17.98
N PHE A 779 0.88 -13.74 -19.13
CA PHE A 779 1.01 -13.09 -20.43
C PHE A 779 -0.35 -12.99 -21.11
N ARG A 780 -0.78 -11.77 -21.42
CA ARG A 780 -1.85 -11.53 -22.38
C ARG A 780 -1.32 -11.77 -23.79
N VAL A 781 -1.97 -12.66 -24.54
CA VAL A 781 -1.63 -12.99 -25.93
C VAL A 781 -2.85 -12.74 -26.81
N VAL A 782 -2.67 -11.98 -27.89
CA VAL A 782 -3.71 -11.68 -28.88
C VAL A 782 -3.61 -12.66 -30.04
N ASN A 783 -4.68 -13.42 -30.27
CA ASN A 783 -4.78 -14.35 -31.39
C ASN A 783 -5.02 -13.60 -32.71
N ASN A 784 -4.88 -14.31 -33.84
CA ASN A 784 -5.06 -13.73 -35.18
C ASN A 784 -6.46 -13.14 -35.42
N GLU A 785 -7.46 -13.55 -34.66
CA GLU A 785 -8.85 -13.04 -34.70
C GLU A 785 -9.05 -11.77 -33.86
N GLY A 786 -8.02 -11.27 -33.18
CA GLY A 786 -8.08 -10.09 -32.31
C GLY A 786 -8.55 -10.37 -30.88
N CYS A 787 -8.97 -11.61 -30.56
CA CYS A 787 -9.27 -12.02 -29.20
C CYS A 787 -8.00 -12.18 -28.36
N SER A 788 -8.02 -11.74 -27.11
CA SER A 788 -6.91 -11.94 -26.17
C SER A 788 -7.21 -12.99 -25.11
N ASP A 789 -6.19 -13.78 -24.79
CA ASP A 789 -6.21 -14.78 -23.72
C ASP A 789 -5.00 -14.64 -22.78
N ILE A 790 -5.08 -15.23 -21.59
CA ILE A 790 -3.99 -15.19 -20.60
C ILE A 790 -3.29 -16.53 -20.52
N ILE A 791 -1.96 -16.49 -20.58
CA ILE A 791 -1.08 -17.65 -20.47
C ILE A 791 -0.25 -17.54 -19.19
N LEU A 792 -0.23 -18.59 -18.39
CA LEU A 792 0.58 -18.69 -17.19
C LEU A 792 1.94 -19.35 -17.49
N VAL A 793 3.04 -18.62 -17.26
CA VAL A 793 4.39 -19.04 -17.65
C VAL A 793 5.37 -18.87 -16.47
N PRO A 794 6.08 -19.92 -16.02
CA PRO A 794 7.13 -19.77 -15.02
C PRO A 794 8.25 -18.84 -15.52
N PHE A 795 8.69 -17.90 -14.69
CA PHE A 795 9.72 -16.93 -15.05
C PHE A 795 11.05 -17.59 -15.44
N GLU A 796 11.39 -18.72 -14.81
CA GLU A 796 12.56 -19.51 -15.19
C GLU A 796 12.49 -19.99 -16.65
N CYS A 797 11.30 -20.38 -17.12
CA CYS A 797 11.09 -20.78 -18.51
C CYS A 797 11.24 -19.57 -19.45
N VAL A 798 10.74 -18.39 -19.08
CA VAL A 798 10.97 -17.15 -19.84
C VAL A 798 12.47 -16.88 -20.03
N VAL A 799 13.26 -16.96 -18.96
CA VAL A 799 14.72 -16.78 -19.01
C VAL A 799 15.39 -17.84 -19.90
N LYS A 800 14.94 -19.10 -19.83
CA LYS A 800 15.45 -20.19 -20.69
C LYS A 800 15.17 -19.92 -22.16
N VAL A 801 13.94 -19.55 -22.52
CA VAL A 801 13.57 -19.23 -23.91
C VAL A 801 14.45 -18.11 -24.45
N LEU A 802 14.65 -17.04 -23.66
CA LEU A 802 15.47 -15.91 -24.05
C LEU A 802 16.94 -16.32 -24.31
N LYS A 803 17.50 -17.22 -23.48
CA LYS A 803 18.85 -17.78 -23.70
C LYS A 803 18.92 -18.62 -24.98
N LEU A 804 17.89 -19.41 -25.28
CA LEU A 804 17.83 -20.25 -26.49
C LEU A 804 17.77 -19.41 -27.78
N LEU A 805 17.19 -18.20 -27.76
CA LEU A 805 17.19 -17.32 -28.94
C LEU A 805 18.61 -17.08 -29.47
N LYS A 806 19.57 -16.82 -28.58
CA LYS A 806 20.96 -16.56 -28.97
C LYS A 806 21.66 -17.80 -29.53
N GLN A 807 21.22 -19.01 -29.15
CA GLN A 807 21.72 -20.27 -29.72
C GLN A 807 21.15 -20.51 -31.12
N GLU A 808 19.88 -20.18 -31.35
CA GLU A 808 19.24 -20.25 -32.66
C GLU A 808 19.92 -19.28 -33.65
N ASN A 809 20.24 -18.07 -33.19
CA ASN A 809 21.02 -17.10 -33.96
C ASN A 809 21.96 -16.25 -33.09
N SER A 810 23.26 -16.51 -33.21
CA SER A 810 24.31 -15.82 -32.44
C SER A 810 24.42 -14.31 -32.69
N CYS A 811 23.89 -13.81 -33.81
CA CYS A 811 23.94 -12.38 -34.17
C CYS A 811 22.76 -11.58 -33.60
N ILE A 812 21.82 -12.24 -32.90
CA ILE A 812 20.73 -11.57 -32.19
C ILE A 812 21.34 -10.56 -31.19
N PRO A 813 20.90 -9.29 -31.21
CA PRO A 813 21.55 -8.23 -30.43
C PRO A 813 21.03 -8.17 -28.98
N PHE A 814 20.83 -9.35 -28.39
CA PHE A 814 20.38 -9.56 -27.02
C PHE A 814 21.22 -10.68 -26.40
N ASP A 815 21.80 -10.44 -25.22
CA ASP A 815 22.61 -11.42 -24.48
C ASP A 815 22.12 -11.50 -23.03
N PHE A 816 21.38 -12.56 -22.74
CA PHE A 816 20.76 -12.81 -21.44
C PHE A 816 21.68 -13.56 -20.47
N SER A 817 22.92 -13.87 -20.88
CA SER A 817 23.94 -14.41 -19.97
C SER A 817 24.52 -13.34 -19.04
N LYS A 818 24.41 -12.05 -19.42
CA LYS A 818 24.75 -10.88 -18.61
C LYS A 818 23.47 -10.10 -18.28
N PRO A 819 22.69 -10.54 -17.27
CA PRO A 819 21.35 -10.02 -17.02
C PRO A 819 21.36 -8.50 -16.78
N ASP A 820 22.39 -7.93 -16.18
CA ASP A 820 22.41 -6.56 -15.61
C ASP A 820 21.92 -5.43 -16.54
N LEU A 821 22.19 -5.54 -17.85
CA LEU A 821 21.75 -4.55 -18.85
C LEU A 821 20.33 -4.78 -19.37
N TRP A 822 19.81 -6.00 -19.28
CA TRP A 822 18.50 -6.42 -19.81
C TRP A 822 17.50 -6.61 -18.66
N PHE A 823 17.87 -7.43 -17.69
CA PHE A 823 17.25 -7.65 -16.38
C PHE A 823 18.09 -7.02 -15.27
N PRO A 824 17.72 -5.82 -14.78
CA PRO A 824 18.45 -5.22 -13.67
C PRO A 824 18.49 -6.15 -12.46
N ARG A 825 19.67 -6.32 -11.83
CA ARG A 825 19.83 -7.15 -10.62
C ARG A 825 18.94 -6.71 -9.46
N HIS A 826 18.64 -5.41 -9.36
CA HIS A 826 17.77 -4.86 -8.32
C HIS A 826 16.32 -5.38 -8.42
N SER A 827 15.90 -5.81 -9.61
CA SER A 827 14.58 -6.41 -9.86
C SER A 827 14.56 -7.93 -9.64
N SER A 828 15.68 -8.55 -9.24
CA SER A 828 15.76 -9.99 -8.97
C SER A 828 14.90 -10.37 -7.77
N VAL A 829 14.01 -11.35 -7.97
CA VAL A 829 13.06 -11.81 -6.95
C VAL A 829 13.46 -13.23 -6.52
N SER A 830 13.94 -13.38 -5.28
CA SER A 830 14.34 -14.68 -4.74
C SER A 830 13.46 -15.04 -3.55
N MET A 831 12.32 -15.71 -3.77
CA MET A 831 11.49 -16.25 -2.69
C MET A 831 10.68 -17.49 -3.08
N LYS A 832 10.29 -18.25 -2.06
CA LYS A 832 9.19 -19.23 -2.04
C LYS A 832 8.23 -18.79 -0.90
N GLY A 833 7.21 -17.97 -1.18
CA GLY A 833 6.25 -17.49 -0.17
C GLY A 833 5.53 -16.17 -0.49
N ASN A 834 4.65 -15.71 0.41
CA ASN A 834 3.80 -14.51 0.24
C ASN A 834 4.62 -13.26 -0.16
N ILE A 835 4.10 -12.52 -1.13
CA ILE A 835 4.73 -11.32 -1.70
C ILE A 835 4.72 -10.21 -0.63
N SER A 836 5.90 -9.87 -0.09
CA SER A 836 6.08 -8.64 0.68
C SER A 836 6.06 -7.41 -0.23
N SER A 837 5.78 -6.23 0.32
CA SER A 837 5.80 -4.96 -0.43
C SER A 837 7.09 -4.75 -1.22
N SER A 838 8.25 -4.97 -0.60
CA SER A 838 9.55 -4.83 -1.27
C SER A 838 9.71 -5.79 -2.46
N ASN A 839 9.17 -7.01 -2.37
CA ASN A 839 9.16 -7.94 -3.49
C ASN A 839 8.14 -7.55 -4.57
N LYS A 840 6.99 -6.99 -4.19
CA LYS A 840 6.02 -6.49 -5.15
C LYS A 840 6.59 -5.37 -6.00
N MET A 841 7.34 -4.45 -5.38
CA MET A 841 8.07 -3.40 -6.10
C MET A 841 9.06 -3.97 -7.13
N LYS A 842 9.81 -5.02 -6.77
CA LYS A 842 10.70 -5.74 -7.69
C LYS A 842 9.94 -6.45 -8.81
N ILE A 843 8.79 -7.05 -8.50
CA ILE A 843 7.91 -7.71 -9.47
C ILE A 843 7.37 -6.70 -10.50
N ASN A 844 6.91 -5.51 -10.08
CA ASN A 844 6.44 -4.49 -11.02
C ASN A 844 7.58 -4.03 -11.95
N SER A 845 8.78 -3.81 -11.40
CA SER A 845 9.98 -3.54 -12.20
C SER A 845 10.30 -4.69 -13.17
N LEU A 846 10.12 -5.95 -12.77
CA LEU A 846 10.31 -7.10 -13.64
C LEU A 846 9.30 -7.13 -14.79
N ILE A 847 8.01 -6.92 -14.50
CA ILE A 847 6.94 -6.87 -15.51
C ILE A 847 7.25 -5.78 -16.54
N ASN A 848 7.62 -4.59 -16.08
CA ASN A 848 7.97 -3.48 -16.97
C ASN A 848 9.16 -3.82 -17.86
N ASN A 849 10.23 -4.39 -17.30
CA ASN A 849 11.40 -4.80 -18.08
C ASN A 849 11.08 -5.91 -19.09
N LEU A 850 10.23 -6.87 -18.74
CA LEU A 850 9.78 -7.93 -19.65
C LEU A 850 9.01 -7.36 -20.85
N ASN A 851 8.06 -6.46 -20.60
CA ASN A 851 7.26 -5.84 -21.66
C ASN A 851 8.09 -4.96 -22.59
N LEU A 852 9.00 -4.15 -22.03
CA LEU A 852 9.90 -3.33 -22.82
C LEU A 852 10.86 -4.18 -23.68
N MET A 853 11.30 -5.31 -23.16
CA MET A 853 12.12 -6.25 -23.91
C MET A 853 11.31 -6.95 -25.01
N ILE A 854 10.07 -7.38 -24.75
CA ILE A 854 9.19 -7.97 -25.78
C ILE A 854 8.94 -6.96 -26.90
N GLN A 855 8.65 -5.70 -26.54
CA GLN A 855 8.53 -4.59 -27.49
C GLN A 855 9.79 -4.43 -28.34
N ALA A 856 10.98 -4.51 -27.73
CA ALA A 856 12.25 -4.42 -28.43
C ALA A 856 12.47 -5.62 -29.39
N LEU A 857 12.15 -6.84 -28.97
CA LEU A 857 12.25 -8.05 -29.79
C LEU A 857 11.31 -8.00 -31.00
N MET A 858 10.08 -7.50 -30.80
CA MET A 858 9.09 -7.29 -31.87
C MET A 858 9.60 -6.26 -32.89
N LYS A 859 10.01 -5.08 -32.43
CA LYS A 859 10.41 -3.97 -33.31
C LYS A 859 11.73 -4.19 -34.04
N ASN A 860 12.69 -4.88 -33.43
CA ASN A 860 13.95 -5.23 -34.10
C ASN A 860 13.78 -6.41 -35.09
N GLY A 861 12.57 -6.97 -35.20
CA GLY A 861 12.25 -8.07 -36.11
C GLY A 861 13.00 -9.35 -35.78
N THR A 862 13.41 -9.53 -34.53
CA THR A 862 14.06 -10.75 -34.02
C THR A 862 13.11 -11.93 -34.08
N LEU A 863 11.83 -11.71 -33.73
CA LEU A 863 10.81 -12.75 -33.74
C LEU A 863 10.64 -13.44 -35.09
N LYS A 864 10.86 -12.74 -36.21
CA LYS A 864 10.79 -13.33 -37.56
C LYS A 864 11.84 -14.44 -37.79
N TYR A 865 12.90 -14.46 -36.98
CA TYR A 865 14.03 -15.37 -37.11
C TYR A 865 14.18 -16.30 -35.89
N THR A 866 13.13 -16.43 -35.08
CA THR A 866 13.15 -17.29 -33.89
C THR A 866 11.85 -18.09 -33.80
N HIS A 867 11.92 -19.39 -34.13
CA HIS A 867 10.81 -20.31 -33.94
C HIS A 867 10.61 -20.63 -32.45
N SER A 868 11.68 -20.61 -31.64
CA SER A 868 11.65 -21.03 -30.24
C SER A 868 10.68 -20.23 -29.36
N LEU A 869 10.65 -18.90 -29.50
CA LEU A 869 9.76 -18.03 -28.71
C LEU A 869 8.32 -18.03 -29.25
N GLN A 870 8.16 -18.13 -30.58
CA GLN A 870 6.85 -18.22 -31.22
C GLN A 870 6.14 -19.53 -30.85
N ASN A 871 6.85 -20.66 -30.97
CA ASN A 871 6.34 -21.99 -30.62
C ASN A 871 6.05 -22.18 -29.13
N TYR A 872 6.40 -21.23 -28.26
CA TYR A 872 6.16 -21.34 -26.82
C TYR A 872 5.08 -20.37 -26.34
N LEU A 873 5.19 -19.08 -26.69
CA LEU A 873 4.23 -18.07 -26.24
C LEU A 873 2.97 -17.98 -27.12
N LEU A 874 3.03 -18.42 -28.39
CA LEU A 874 1.89 -18.32 -29.33
C LEU A 874 1.18 -19.67 -29.55
N VAL A 875 1.42 -20.67 -28.69
CA VAL A 875 0.74 -21.97 -28.79
C VAL A 875 -0.74 -21.80 -28.48
N PRO A 876 -1.66 -22.32 -29.32
CA PRO A 876 -3.10 -22.26 -29.07
C PRO A 876 -3.45 -22.86 -27.70
N GLN A 877 -4.38 -22.22 -27.00
CA GLN A 877 -4.81 -22.59 -25.65
C GLN A 877 -6.20 -23.21 -25.65
N THR A 878 -6.48 -24.04 -24.64
CA THR A 878 -7.84 -24.37 -24.25
C THR A 878 -8.50 -23.12 -23.65
N PRO A 879 -9.68 -22.70 -24.14
CA PRO A 879 -10.35 -21.52 -23.63
C PRO A 879 -10.66 -21.65 -22.13
N PHE A 880 -10.45 -20.56 -21.38
CA PHE A 880 -10.89 -20.40 -19.97
C PHE A 880 -10.08 -21.14 -18.89
N GLU A 881 -9.04 -21.90 -19.24
CA GLU A 881 -8.17 -22.59 -18.27
C GLU A 881 -6.79 -21.92 -18.16
N LEU A 882 -6.35 -21.66 -16.93
CA LEU A 882 -5.02 -21.11 -16.63
C LEU A 882 -4.01 -22.26 -16.43
N GLU A 883 -3.57 -22.88 -17.52
CA GLU A 883 -2.55 -23.93 -17.46
C GLU A 883 -1.12 -23.37 -17.44
N VAL A 884 -0.25 -23.97 -16.62
CA VAL A 884 1.17 -23.63 -16.53
C VAL A 884 1.90 -24.20 -17.73
N LYS A 885 2.43 -23.34 -18.61
CA LYS A 885 3.24 -23.79 -19.74
C LYS A 885 4.71 -23.92 -19.36
N THR A 886 5.28 -25.11 -19.49
CA THR A 886 6.72 -25.38 -19.33
C THR A 886 7.39 -25.62 -20.67
N ILE A 887 8.68 -25.28 -20.79
CA ILE A 887 9.48 -25.53 -22.00
C ILE A 887 10.24 -26.86 -21.91
N ASP A 888 10.17 -27.69 -22.96
CA ASP A 888 11.08 -28.82 -23.15
C ASP A 888 12.34 -28.37 -23.93
N GLU A 889 13.43 -28.19 -23.20
CA GLU A 889 14.71 -27.75 -23.76
C GLU A 889 15.29 -28.74 -24.77
N LYS A 890 15.08 -30.05 -24.58
CA LYS A 890 15.64 -31.07 -25.48
C LYS A 890 14.98 -31.01 -26.85
N GLU A 891 13.66 -30.82 -26.88
CA GLU A 891 12.90 -30.71 -28.12
C GLU A 891 13.28 -29.45 -28.91
N VAL A 892 13.39 -28.30 -28.23
CA VAL A 892 13.78 -27.04 -28.90
C VAL A 892 15.21 -27.14 -29.46
N LEU A 893 16.16 -27.69 -28.69
CA LEU A 893 17.52 -27.92 -29.18
C LEU A 893 17.53 -28.87 -30.38
N LYS A 894 16.76 -29.96 -30.34
CA LYS A 894 16.62 -30.91 -31.46
C LYS A 894 16.16 -30.19 -32.73
N ASN A 895 15.16 -29.32 -32.63
CA ASN A 895 14.66 -28.54 -33.77
C ASN A 895 15.73 -27.58 -34.33
N ILE A 896 16.47 -26.88 -33.47
CA ILE A 896 17.57 -25.99 -33.89
C ILE A 896 18.67 -26.78 -34.63
N TYR A 897 19.03 -27.97 -34.15
CA TYR A 897 20.01 -28.83 -34.83
C TYR A 897 19.48 -29.33 -36.18
N GLN A 898 18.23 -29.78 -36.25
CA GLN A 898 17.60 -30.25 -37.48
C GLN A 898 17.52 -29.16 -38.56
N GLU A 899 17.17 -27.92 -38.20
CA GLU A 899 17.18 -26.80 -39.13
C GLU A 899 18.58 -26.48 -39.67
N ASN A 900 19.58 -26.41 -38.77
CA ASN A 900 20.96 -26.17 -39.17
C ASN A 900 21.50 -27.28 -40.09
N PHE A 901 21.17 -28.54 -39.81
CA PHE A 901 21.53 -29.68 -40.64
C PHE A 901 20.84 -29.62 -42.01
N SER A 902 19.53 -29.33 -42.03
CA SER A 902 18.76 -29.20 -43.28
C SER A 902 19.31 -28.08 -44.17
N HIS A 903 19.71 -26.95 -43.58
CA HIS A 903 20.34 -25.85 -44.30
C HIS A 903 21.71 -26.24 -44.87
N ARG A 904 22.54 -26.95 -44.09
CA ARG A 904 23.82 -27.49 -44.58
C ARG A 904 23.62 -28.46 -45.75
N LYS A 905 22.63 -29.36 -45.65
CA LYS A 905 22.25 -30.29 -46.70
C LYS A 905 21.86 -29.53 -47.98
N GLU A 906 20.99 -28.53 -47.85
CA GLU A 906 20.55 -27.73 -48.99
C GLU A 906 21.71 -27.02 -49.72
N ILE A 907 22.69 -26.49 -48.98
CA ILE A 907 23.90 -25.88 -49.56
C ILE A 907 24.74 -26.91 -50.32
N LEU A 908 24.94 -28.10 -49.76
CA LEU A 908 25.75 -29.16 -50.37
C LEU A 908 25.10 -29.73 -51.64
N PHE A 909 23.78 -29.90 -51.66
CA PHE A 909 23.07 -30.51 -52.79
C PHE A 909 22.69 -29.53 -53.90
N SER A 910 22.72 -28.22 -53.65
CA SER A 910 22.49 -27.20 -54.69
C SER A 910 23.81 -26.67 -55.26
N GLN A 911 24.02 -26.82 -56.57
CA GLN A 911 25.22 -26.34 -57.25
C GLN A 911 25.41 -24.82 -57.11
N SER A 912 24.32 -24.07 -57.28
CA SER A 912 24.34 -22.60 -57.22
C SER A 912 24.64 -22.11 -55.80
N LYS A 913 24.03 -22.73 -54.78
CA LYS A 913 24.26 -22.38 -53.37
C LYS A 913 25.66 -22.76 -52.89
N PHE A 914 26.18 -23.93 -53.30
CA PHE A 914 27.55 -24.32 -52.97
C PHE A 914 28.57 -23.33 -53.53
N LYS A 915 28.44 -22.97 -54.82
CA LYS A 915 29.30 -21.98 -55.46
C LYS A 915 29.21 -20.61 -54.79
N SER A 916 28.01 -20.17 -54.44
CA SER A 916 27.83 -18.89 -53.76
C SER A 916 28.36 -18.90 -52.33
N THR A 917 28.57 -20.06 -51.69
CA THR A 917 29.03 -20.13 -50.30
C THR A 917 30.52 -19.85 -50.16
N ILE A 918 31.33 -20.28 -51.14
CA ILE A 918 32.78 -20.09 -51.16
C ILE A 918 33.11 -18.59 -51.09
N ILE A 919 33.89 -18.19 -50.10
CA ILE A 919 34.19 -16.78 -49.83
C ILE A 919 35.41 -16.32 -50.64
N ARG A 920 35.30 -15.17 -51.31
CA ARG A 920 36.40 -14.56 -52.05
C ARG A 920 37.18 -13.57 -51.20
N CYS A 921 38.36 -13.18 -51.70
CA CYS A 921 39.18 -12.15 -51.05
C CYS A 921 38.47 -10.80 -50.98
N GLU A 922 37.75 -10.45 -52.05
CA GLU A 922 36.95 -9.24 -52.15
C GLU A 922 35.84 -9.22 -51.08
N ASP A 923 35.18 -10.38 -50.87
CA ASP A 923 34.15 -10.54 -49.84
C ASP A 923 34.74 -10.31 -48.44
N ILE A 924 35.91 -10.88 -48.13
CA ILE A 924 36.57 -10.68 -46.83
C ILE A 924 36.99 -9.22 -46.62
N ILE A 925 37.47 -8.53 -47.67
CA ILE A 925 37.79 -7.10 -47.59
C ILE A 925 36.52 -6.30 -47.30
N ALA A 926 35.42 -6.61 -47.99
CA ALA A 926 34.12 -5.98 -47.74
C ALA A 926 33.62 -6.25 -46.31
N PHE A 927 33.76 -7.49 -45.81
CA PHE A 927 33.37 -7.85 -44.45
C PHE A 927 34.20 -7.11 -43.41
N ASP A 928 35.52 -7.03 -43.58
CA ASP A 928 36.42 -6.33 -42.66
C ASP A 928 36.12 -4.82 -42.62
N ALA A 929 35.91 -4.21 -43.80
CA ALA A 929 35.52 -2.80 -43.92
C ALA A 929 34.15 -2.51 -43.28
N PHE A 930 33.15 -3.37 -43.52
CA PHE A 930 31.83 -3.27 -42.89
C PHE A 930 31.93 -3.37 -41.37
N LEU A 931 32.71 -4.33 -40.85
CA LEU A 931 32.88 -4.52 -39.41
C LEU A 931 33.59 -3.33 -38.76
N ASP A 932 34.62 -2.77 -39.41
CA ASP A 932 35.31 -1.58 -38.89
C ASP A 932 34.40 -0.36 -38.85
N TYR A 933 33.69 -0.08 -39.95
CA TYR A 933 32.72 1.00 -40.00
C TYR A 933 31.63 0.84 -38.93
N THR A 934 31.07 -0.37 -38.80
CA THR A 934 30.00 -0.66 -37.84
C THR A 934 30.48 -0.50 -36.40
N ILE A 935 31.66 -1.01 -36.05
CA ILE A 935 32.22 -0.89 -34.70
C ILE A 935 32.50 0.58 -34.37
N GLU A 936 33.08 1.34 -35.30
CA GLU A 936 33.40 2.76 -35.08
C GLU A 936 32.14 3.61 -34.88
N GLU A 937 31.14 3.45 -35.76
CA GLU A 937 29.90 4.22 -35.70
C GLU A 937 29.06 3.87 -34.45
N LEU A 938 28.94 2.58 -34.12
CA LEU A 938 28.23 2.15 -32.91
C LEU A 938 28.94 2.60 -31.63
N ASP A 939 30.27 2.64 -31.61
CA ASP A 939 31.04 3.12 -30.45
C ASP A 939 30.88 4.64 -30.25
N LYS A 940 30.92 5.43 -31.34
CA LYS A 940 30.60 6.88 -31.31
C LYS A 940 29.18 7.11 -30.79
N PHE A 941 28.21 6.37 -31.34
CA PHE A 941 26.81 6.45 -30.92
C PHE A 941 26.67 6.08 -29.43
N GLY A 942 27.22 4.95 -29.00
CA GLY A 942 27.16 4.48 -27.62
C GLY A 942 27.74 5.47 -26.60
N LYS A 943 28.87 6.12 -26.92
CA LYS A 943 29.49 7.16 -26.07
C LYS A 943 28.60 8.40 -25.93
N CYS A 944 28.07 8.90 -27.04
CA CYS A 944 27.16 10.04 -27.05
C CYS A 944 25.87 9.73 -26.26
N TYR A 945 25.32 8.54 -26.52
CA TYR A 945 24.07 8.08 -25.93
C TYR A 945 24.18 7.81 -24.43
N SER A 946 25.30 7.25 -23.95
CA SER A 946 25.54 7.06 -22.51
C SER A 946 25.58 8.40 -21.77
N LYS A 947 26.20 9.43 -22.36
CA LYS A 947 26.21 10.78 -21.79
C LYS A 947 24.81 11.39 -21.73
N PHE A 948 24.02 11.21 -22.80
CA PHE A 948 22.62 11.65 -22.86
C PHE A 948 21.77 10.97 -21.78
N TYR A 949 21.81 9.64 -21.68
CA TYR A 949 21.13 8.86 -20.64
C TYR A 949 21.45 9.37 -19.24
N ARG A 950 22.73 9.51 -18.90
CA ARG A 950 23.17 9.96 -17.57
C ARG A 950 22.69 11.37 -17.23
N THR A 951 22.61 12.25 -18.22
CA THR A 951 22.15 13.63 -18.03
C THR A 951 20.64 13.66 -17.74
N LEU A 952 19.86 12.83 -18.44
CA LEU A 952 18.43 12.68 -18.17
C LEU A 952 18.16 11.99 -16.84
N THR A 953 18.91 10.94 -16.49
CA THR A 953 18.78 10.28 -15.18
C THR A 953 19.09 11.26 -14.04
N LEU A 954 20.09 12.12 -14.21
CA LEU A 954 20.36 13.17 -13.23
C LEU A 954 19.17 14.14 -13.11
N SER A 955 18.64 14.62 -14.23
CA SER A 955 17.48 15.53 -14.23
C SER A 955 16.25 14.91 -13.57
N ASP A 956 16.01 13.61 -13.77
CA ASP A 956 14.92 12.86 -13.14
C ASP A 956 15.11 12.77 -11.62
N VAL A 957 16.32 12.41 -11.18
CA VAL A 957 16.64 12.32 -9.74
C VAL A 957 16.55 13.69 -9.06
N GLU A 958 16.99 14.77 -9.70
CA GLU A 958 16.85 16.15 -9.19
C GLU A 958 15.37 16.56 -9.06
N ALA A 959 14.53 16.23 -10.06
CA ALA A 959 13.10 16.50 -9.99
C ALA A 959 12.42 15.74 -8.84
N LYS A 960 12.69 14.43 -8.73
CA LYS A 960 12.16 13.58 -7.63
C LYS A 960 12.61 14.06 -6.25
N ASP A 961 13.85 14.55 -6.14
CA ASP A 961 14.38 15.08 -4.89
C ASP A 961 13.73 16.42 -4.51
N LEU A 962 13.51 17.33 -5.47
CA LEU A 962 12.76 18.57 -5.25
C LEU A 962 11.31 18.30 -4.85
N ASP A 963 10.67 17.30 -5.46
CA ASP A 963 9.30 16.92 -5.12
C ASP A 963 9.19 16.40 -3.69
N LYS A 964 10.17 15.62 -3.22
CA LYS A 964 10.24 15.17 -1.81
C LYS A 964 10.40 16.35 -0.85
N LEU A 965 11.23 17.32 -1.22
CA LEU A 965 11.39 18.53 -0.41
C LEU A 965 10.06 19.29 -0.28
N ARG A 966 9.26 19.36 -1.35
CA ARG A 966 7.93 20.00 -1.32
C ARG A 966 6.95 19.28 -0.39
N THR A 967 6.97 17.94 -0.37
CA THR A 967 6.08 17.15 0.50
C THR A 967 6.49 17.19 1.97
N ASP A 968 7.79 17.32 2.25
CA ASP A 968 8.29 17.34 3.62
C ASP A 968 8.06 18.69 4.32
N ILE A 969 7.86 19.80 3.59
CA ILE A 969 7.64 21.14 4.16
C ILE A 969 6.17 21.29 4.60
N PRO A 970 5.85 21.25 5.92
CA PRO A 970 4.48 21.10 6.39
C PRO A 970 3.56 22.27 6.00
N TRP A 971 4.10 23.50 5.93
CA TRP A 971 3.31 24.71 5.64
C TRP A 971 2.74 24.77 4.21
N ILE A 972 3.33 24.02 3.26
CA ILE A 972 2.84 23.97 1.86
C ILE A 972 1.78 22.87 1.69
N VAL A 973 1.83 21.81 2.49
CA VAL A 973 1.09 20.55 2.25
C VAL A 973 -0.19 20.46 3.07
N THR A 974 -0.26 21.06 4.25
CA THR A 974 -1.33 20.81 5.23
C THR A 974 -2.75 21.16 4.77
N ASP A 975 -2.93 21.93 3.70
CA ASP A 975 -4.26 22.30 3.21
C ASP A 975 -4.53 22.02 1.72
N ALA A 976 -3.58 21.51 0.92
CA ALA A 976 -3.78 21.48 -0.54
C ALA A 976 -3.41 20.19 -1.29
N LEU A 977 -2.47 19.34 -0.85
CA LEU A 977 -1.85 18.38 -1.78
C LEU A 977 -1.45 17.04 -1.15
N LYS A 978 -2.43 16.23 -0.72
CA LYS A 978 -2.21 14.79 -0.47
C LYS A 978 -2.03 13.96 -1.77
N PHE A 979 -2.23 14.57 -2.94
CA PHE A 979 -2.22 13.89 -4.24
C PHE A 979 -0.87 13.26 -4.63
N ARG A 980 0.25 13.78 -4.12
CA ARG A 980 1.60 13.37 -4.55
C ARG A 980 2.19 12.16 -3.81
N GLU A 981 1.49 11.60 -2.82
CA GLU A 981 1.98 10.43 -2.08
C GLU A 981 1.68 9.10 -2.78
N CYS A 982 0.80 9.09 -3.79
CA CYS A 982 0.55 7.91 -4.61
C CYS A 982 1.68 7.75 -5.64
N ARG A 983 2.40 6.63 -5.58
CA ARG A 983 3.44 6.32 -6.56
C ARG A 983 2.77 6.05 -7.91
N VAL A 984 2.67 7.06 -8.75
CA VAL A 984 2.42 6.88 -10.19
C VAL A 984 3.69 6.27 -10.78
N GLU A 985 3.58 5.22 -11.59
CA GLU A 985 4.74 4.78 -12.39
C GLU A 985 5.24 5.97 -13.22
N ASP A 986 6.44 6.44 -12.90
CA ASP A 986 6.95 7.67 -13.48
C ASP A 986 7.22 7.46 -14.96
N SER A 987 6.62 8.29 -15.80
CA SER A 987 6.85 8.28 -17.24
C SER A 987 8.34 8.46 -17.60
N CYS A 988 9.13 9.09 -16.72
CA CYS A 988 10.60 9.11 -16.78
C CYS A 988 11.21 7.70 -16.67
N ASP A 989 10.74 6.86 -15.75
CA ASP A 989 11.34 5.56 -15.48
C ASP A 989 11.21 4.64 -16.70
N ILE A 990 10.01 4.56 -17.29
CA ILE A 990 9.75 3.81 -18.52
C ILE A 990 10.60 4.35 -19.68
N PHE A 991 10.69 5.68 -19.80
CA PHE A 991 11.53 6.32 -20.82
C PHE A 991 13.00 5.94 -20.66
N LEU A 992 13.55 6.07 -19.46
CA LEU A 992 14.93 5.70 -19.14
C LEU A 992 15.17 4.21 -19.39
N ASP A 993 14.23 3.33 -19.06
CA ASP A 993 14.40 1.89 -19.35
C ASP A 993 14.38 1.58 -20.84
N LYS A 994 13.52 2.22 -21.64
CA LYS A 994 13.60 2.16 -23.11
C LYS A 994 14.97 2.62 -23.62
N LEU A 995 15.50 3.71 -23.05
CA LEU A 995 16.82 4.19 -23.44
C LEU A 995 17.93 3.19 -23.06
N ARG A 996 17.88 2.62 -21.85
CA ARG A 996 18.83 1.61 -21.35
C ARG A 996 18.88 0.39 -22.28
N LEU A 997 17.72 -0.12 -22.71
CA LEU A 997 17.63 -1.26 -23.62
C LEU A 997 18.27 -0.95 -24.98
N LEU A 998 18.05 0.25 -25.53
CA LEU A 998 18.72 0.65 -26.77
C LEU A 998 20.25 0.65 -26.63
N PHE A 999 20.76 1.15 -25.50
CA PHE A 999 22.18 1.12 -25.19
C PHE A 999 22.70 -0.33 -25.08
N ALA A 1000 21.94 -1.23 -24.45
CA ALA A 1000 22.29 -2.64 -24.36
C ALA A 1000 22.39 -3.31 -25.74
N THR A 1001 21.45 -3.02 -26.65
CA THR A 1001 21.49 -3.49 -28.05
C THR A 1001 22.76 -3.04 -28.77
N VAL A 1002 23.18 -1.78 -28.58
CA VAL A 1002 24.43 -1.25 -29.17
C VAL A 1002 25.64 -2.01 -28.69
N GLN A 1003 25.76 -2.24 -27.38
CA GLN A 1003 26.89 -2.95 -26.80
C GLN A 1003 26.99 -4.39 -27.33
N GLU A 1004 25.85 -5.07 -27.47
CA GLU A 1004 25.82 -6.45 -27.96
C GLU A 1004 26.14 -6.54 -29.47
N LEU A 1005 25.71 -5.58 -30.28
CA LEU A 1005 26.10 -5.49 -31.69
C LEU A 1005 27.61 -5.24 -31.85
N ILE A 1006 28.19 -4.34 -31.05
CA ILE A 1006 29.65 -4.10 -31.03
C ILE A 1006 30.39 -5.39 -30.66
N LYS A 1007 29.94 -6.09 -29.61
CA LYS A 1007 30.54 -7.35 -29.15
C LYS A 1007 30.49 -8.42 -30.25
N SER A 1008 29.31 -8.64 -30.85
CA SER A 1008 29.10 -9.61 -31.93
C SER A 1008 29.97 -9.29 -33.15
N SER A 1009 30.11 -8.00 -33.49
CA SER A 1009 30.96 -7.53 -34.60
C SER A 1009 32.45 -7.78 -34.32
N ARG A 1010 32.91 -7.48 -33.10
CA ARG A 1010 34.29 -7.76 -32.67
C ARG A 1010 34.60 -9.24 -32.64
N GLU A 1011 33.67 -10.06 -32.16
CA GLU A 1011 33.81 -11.51 -32.10
C GLU A 1011 33.96 -12.09 -33.52
N LEU A 1012 33.09 -11.70 -34.46
CA LEU A 1012 33.18 -12.14 -35.87
C LEU A 1012 34.54 -11.74 -36.49
N LYS A 1013 35.01 -10.51 -36.22
CA LYS A 1013 36.30 -10.03 -36.72
C LYS A 1013 37.47 -10.83 -36.15
N ILE A 1014 37.52 -10.99 -34.83
CA ILE A 1014 38.67 -11.57 -34.12
C ILE A 1014 38.73 -13.08 -34.29
N THR A 1015 37.59 -13.77 -34.23
CA THR A 1015 37.56 -15.24 -34.20
C THR A 1015 37.44 -15.85 -35.59
N LYS A 1016 36.62 -15.29 -36.48
CA LYS A 1016 36.32 -15.88 -37.79
C LYS A 1016 37.14 -15.26 -38.91
N VAL A 1017 37.08 -13.94 -39.11
CA VAL A 1017 37.80 -13.27 -40.20
C VAL A 1017 39.32 -13.44 -40.08
N ARG A 1018 39.89 -13.29 -38.87
CA ARG A 1018 41.32 -13.56 -38.65
C ARG A 1018 41.69 -15.03 -38.86
N ARG A 1019 40.84 -15.98 -38.45
CA ARG A 1019 41.09 -17.41 -38.66
C ARG A 1019 41.08 -17.75 -40.14
N TRP A 1020 40.14 -17.19 -40.90
CA TRP A 1020 40.06 -17.34 -42.35
C TRP A 1020 41.33 -16.82 -43.04
N LYS A 1021 41.76 -15.59 -42.70
CA LYS A 1021 43.00 -14.99 -43.23
C LYS A 1021 44.22 -15.88 -42.94
N LYS A 1022 44.30 -16.44 -41.73
CA LYS A 1022 45.37 -17.37 -41.33
C LYS A 1022 45.32 -18.68 -42.12
N LEU A 1023 44.15 -19.34 -42.20
CA LEU A 1023 43.97 -20.59 -42.94
C LEU A 1023 44.33 -20.43 -44.42
N ARG A 1024 43.99 -19.30 -45.04
CA ARG A 1024 44.38 -19.00 -46.42
C ARG A 1024 45.90 -18.92 -46.59
N VAL A 1025 46.59 -18.21 -45.69
CA VAL A 1025 48.07 -18.14 -45.72
C VAL A 1025 48.66 -19.54 -45.53
N ASP A 1026 48.18 -20.28 -44.54
CA ASP A 1026 48.62 -21.65 -44.25
C ASP A 1026 48.42 -22.58 -45.46
N LEU A 1027 47.27 -22.50 -46.16
CA LEU A 1027 46.97 -23.25 -47.37
C LEU A 1027 47.87 -22.86 -48.56
N LYS A 1028 48.19 -21.58 -48.73
CA LYS A 1028 49.14 -21.13 -49.78
C LYS A 1028 50.56 -21.60 -49.48
N THR A 1029 51.00 -21.51 -48.23
CA THR A 1029 52.30 -22.05 -47.80
C THR A 1029 52.34 -23.56 -48.03
N LEU A 1030 51.26 -24.27 -47.68
CA LEU A 1030 51.12 -25.70 -47.89
C LEU A 1030 51.17 -26.06 -49.39
N ARG A 1031 50.50 -25.30 -50.27
CA ARG A 1031 50.60 -25.44 -51.72
C ARG A 1031 52.04 -25.29 -52.21
N SER A 1032 52.73 -24.22 -51.79
CA SER A 1032 54.13 -23.97 -52.19
C SER A 1032 55.10 -25.04 -51.66
N GLU A 1033 54.87 -25.56 -50.46
CA GLU A 1033 55.68 -26.61 -49.84
C GLU A 1033 55.42 -27.98 -50.50
N LEU A 1034 54.16 -28.29 -50.84
CA LEU A 1034 53.82 -29.47 -51.62
C LEU A 1034 54.39 -29.39 -53.04
N ASP A 1035 54.37 -28.23 -53.69
CA ASP A 1035 54.98 -28.05 -55.00
C ASP A 1035 56.51 -28.15 -54.95
N ARG A 1036 57.14 -27.62 -53.89
CA ARG A 1036 58.58 -27.77 -53.66
C ARG A 1036 59.00 -29.23 -53.41
N VAL A 1037 58.25 -29.97 -52.60
CA VAL A 1037 58.65 -31.31 -52.13
C VAL A 1037 58.09 -32.43 -53.01
N ALA A 1038 56.96 -32.22 -53.66
CA ALA A 1038 56.23 -33.20 -54.46
C ALA A 1038 55.86 -32.71 -55.88
N GLY A 1039 56.03 -31.43 -56.22
CA GLY A 1039 55.84 -30.92 -57.58
C GLY A 1039 56.97 -31.29 -58.55
N GLY A 1040 56.81 -30.93 -59.82
CA GLY A 1040 57.72 -31.29 -60.91
C GLY A 1040 58.97 -30.41 -61.05
N GLY A 1041 59.12 -29.37 -60.22
CA GLY A 1041 60.01 -28.22 -60.45
C GLY A 1041 61.36 -28.19 -59.72
N VAL A 1042 61.88 -29.30 -59.17
CA VAL A 1042 63.23 -29.31 -58.59
C VAL A 1042 64.12 -30.33 -59.30
N ASP A 1043 64.92 -29.87 -60.27
CA ASP A 1043 65.99 -30.60 -60.98
C ASP A 1043 67.19 -30.98 -60.08
N GLY A 1044 66.96 -31.26 -58.78
CA GLY A 1044 68.03 -31.36 -57.78
C GLY A 1044 67.99 -32.54 -56.82
N SER A 1045 67.01 -33.46 -56.89
CA SER A 1045 67.03 -34.66 -56.05
C SER A 1045 66.66 -35.89 -56.85
N GLN A 1046 67.57 -36.86 -56.88
CA GLN A 1046 67.53 -38.13 -57.61
C GLN A 1046 66.10 -38.70 -57.75
N SER A 1047 65.68 -38.82 -59.00
CA SER A 1047 64.65 -39.75 -59.48
C SER A 1047 64.85 -41.15 -58.86
N PRO A 1048 63.81 -41.99 -58.74
CA PRO A 1048 64.03 -43.42 -58.58
C PRO A 1048 65.06 -43.86 -59.63
N THR A 1049 66.11 -44.55 -59.20
CA THR A 1049 67.10 -45.18 -60.08
C THR A 1049 66.39 -45.91 -61.20
N ALA A 1050 66.78 -45.59 -62.43
CA ALA A 1050 66.23 -46.10 -63.67
C ALA A 1050 66.03 -47.63 -63.65
N TYR A 1051 64.76 -48.05 -63.69
CA TYR A 1051 64.35 -49.34 -64.24
C TYR A 1051 63.18 -49.07 -65.19
N ASN A 1052 63.48 -49.01 -66.48
CA ASN A 1052 62.50 -48.79 -67.54
C ASN A 1052 61.48 -49.93 -67.59
N GLY A 1053 60.32 -49.73 -66.98
CA GLY A 1053 59.15 -50.60 -67.07
C GLY A 1053 57.85 -49.78 -67.18
N PRO A 1054 56.79 -50.30 -67.82
CA PRO A 1054 55.54 -49.59 -68.06
C PRO A 1054 54.77 -49.14 -66.79
N ALA A 1055 55.17 -49.59 -65.60
CA ALA A 1055 54.60 -49.18 -64.32
C ALA A 1055 54.98 -47.75 -63.88
N ASP A 1056 56.13 -47.21 -64.32
CA ASP A 1056 56.67 -45.93 -63.81
C ASP A 1056 55.95 -44.70 -64.40
N ALA A 1057 55.45 -44.81 -65.64
CA ALA A 1057 54.62 -43.78 -66.27
C ALA A 1057 53.23 -43.65 -65.62
N SER A 1058 52.66 -44.77 -65.14
CA SER A 1058 51.39 -44.80 -64.41
C SER A 1058 51.50 -44.13 -63.04
N ILE A 1059 52.59 -44.36 -62.31
CA ILE A 1059 52.84 -43.75 -60.99
C ILE A 1059 53.07 -42.23 -61.12
N LYS A 1060 53.86 -41.79 -62.12
CA LYS A 1060 54.10 -40.35 -62.39
C LYS A 1060 52.82 -39.63 -62.83
N ASN A 1061 51.96 -40.28 -63.63
CA ASN A 1061 50.63 -39.77 -63.98
C ASN A 1061 49.70 -39.67 -62.76
N ASN A 1062 49.68 -40.68 -61.87
CA ASN A 1062 48.84 -40.65 -60.66
C ASN A 1062 49.29 -39.61 -59.64
N ARG A 1063 50.61 -39.44 -59.42
CA ARG A 1063 51.16 -38.37 -58.55
C ARG A 1063 50.74 -36.99 -59.07
N ASN A 1064 50.92 -36.73 -60.37
CA ASN A 1064 50.54 -35.46 -60.98
C ASN A 1064 49.02 -35.25 -60.96
N HIS A 1065 48.23 -36.33 -61.10
CA HIS A 1065 46.77 -36.27 -61.02
C HIS A 1065 46.29 -35.90 -59.60
N ILE A 1066 46.82 -36.54 -58.56
CA ILE A 1066 46.46 -36.24 -57.16
C ILE A 1066 46.91 -34.82 -56.77
N LEU A 1067 48.15 -34.44 -57.10
CA LEU A 1067 48.65 -33.08 -56.82
C LEU A 1067 47.87 -32.01 -57.61
N SER A 1068 47.49 -32.28 -58.85
CA SER A 1068 46.61 -31.39 -59.63
C SER A 1068 45.25 -31.22 -58.96
N LYS A 1069 44.60 -32.30 -58.51
CA LYS A 1069 43.34 -32.22 -57.75
C LYS A 1069 43.52 -31.45 -56.43
N VAL A 1070 44.61 -31.68 -55.68
CA VAL A 1070 44.92 -30.95 -54.43
C VAL A 1070 45.12 -29.46 -54.70
N PHE A 1071 45.95 -29.10 -55.69
CA PHE A 1071 46.23 -27.69 -56.01
C PHE A 1071 44.98 -26.98 -56.52
N LYS A 1072 44.19 -27.61 -57.40
CA LYS A 1072 42.90 -27.07 -57.84
C LYS A 1072 41.95 -26.83 -56.67
N GLN A 1073 41.83 -27.79 -55.75
CA GLN A 1073 41.00 -27.61 -54.56
C GLN A 1073 41.53 -26.48 -53.65
N ILE A 1074 42.85 -26.37 -53.43
CA ILE A 1074 43.46 -25.24 -52.72
C ILE A 1074 43.12 -23.91 -53.42
N ASP A 1075 43.20 -23.87 -54.75
CA ASP A 1075 42.90 -22.68 -55.54
C ASP A 1075 41.40 -22.31 -55.45
N ILE A 1076 40.50 -23.30 -55.38
CA ILE A 1076 39.07 -23.08 -55.15
C ILE A 1076 38.82 -22.49 -53.75
N VAL A 1077 39.30 -23.12 -52.67
CA VAL A 1077 39.06 -22.63 -51.30
C VAL A 1077 39.85 -21.37 -50.93
N THR A 1078 40.91 -21.03 -51.67
CA THR A 1078 41.63 -19.75 -51.49
C THR A 1078 41.13 -18.63 -52.41
N GLY A 1079 40.17 -18.95 -53.29
CA GLY A 1079 39.50 -18.00 -54.20
C GLY A 1079 40.30 -17.63 -55.45
N GLU A 1080 41.24 -18.47 -55.89
CA GLU A 1080 42.08 -18.30 -57.08
C GLU A 1080 41.55 -19.05 -58.33
N CYS A 1081 40.66 -20.04 -58.16
CA CYS A 1081 40.00 -20.78 -59.26
C CYS A 1081 38.47 -20.56 -59.28
N HIS A 1082 37.89 -20.40 -60.47
CA HIS A 1082 36.47 -20.02 -60.65
C HIS A 1082 35.70 -20.86 -61.67
N GLU A 1083 36.30 -21.91 -62.22
CA GLU A 1083 35.67 -22.76 -63.22
C GLU A 1083 34.54 -23.61 -62.59
N ASN A 1084 33.39 -23.65 -63.26
CA ASN A 1084 32.20 -24.34 -62.74
C ASN A 1084 32.40 -25.85 -62.61
N ASP A 1085 33.17 -26.44 -63.53
CA ASP A 1085 33.41 -27.88 -63.57
C ASP A 1085 34.32 -28.31 -62.41
N ASP A 1086 35.38 -27.55 -62.14
CA ASP A 1086 36.30 -27.75 -61.01
C ASP A 1086 35.59 -27.57 -59.65
N ILE A 1087 34.71 -26.58 -59.52
CA ILE A 1087 33.89 -26.38 -58.30
C ILE A 1087 32.90 -27.54 -58.09
N ASN A 1088 32.32 -28.06 -59.17
CA ASN A 1088 31.45 -29.23 -59.11
C ASN A 1088 32.20 -30.50 -58.71
N GLU A 1089 33.43 -30.67 -59.18
CA GLU A 1089 34.29 -31.78 -58.79
C GLU A 1089 34.65 -31.71 -57.30
N PHE A 1090 35.04 -30.53 -56.81
CA PHE A 1090 35.26 -30.28 -55.38
C PHE A 1090 34.01 -30.53 -54.53
N ARG A 1091 32.84 -30.09 -55.00
CA ARG A 1091 31.55 -30.34 -54.35
C ARG A 1091 31.26 -31.84 -54.22
N LYS A 1092 31.43 -32.62 -55.29
CA LYS A 1092 31.24 -34.08 -55.26
C LYS A 1092 32.19 -34.77 -54.27
N ASP A 1093 33.44 -34.30 -54.17
CA ASP A 1093 34.43 -34.82 -53.22
C ASP A 1093 34.08 -34.48 -51.77
N ILE A 1094 33.66 -33.24 -51.48
CA ILE A 1094 33.18 -32.80 -50.16
C ILE A 1094 31.92 -33.59 -49.73
N ILE A 1095 30.95 -33.79 -50.62
CA ILE A 1095 29.74 -34.57 -50.36
C ILE A 1095 30.10 -36.01 -49.94
N LYS A 1096 31.01 -36.67 -50.67
CA LYS A 1096 31.45 -38.04 -50.35
C LYS A 1096 32.12 -38.12 -48.98
N VAL A 1097 32.90 -37.11 -48.59
CA VAL A 1097 33.64 -37.10 -47.31
C VAL A 1097 32.73 -36.78 -46.12
N LEU A 1098 31.87 -35.76 -46.23
CA LEU A 1098 30.98 -35.36 -45.15
C LEU A 1098 29.86 -36.38 -44.90
N ILE A 1099 29.32 -37.01 -45.96
CA ILE A 1099 28.25 -38.02 -45.82
C ILE A 1099 28.80 -39.37 -45.31
N LYS A 1100 30.02 -39.80 -45.67
CA LYS A 1100 30.63 -41.01 -45.08
C LYS A 1100 31.09 -40.82 -43.62
N GLY A 1101 31.52 -39.60 -43.25
CA GLY A 1101 32.08 -39.32 -41.92
C GLY A 1101 31.06 -39.24 -40.78
N GLU A 1102 29.82 -38.86 -41.04
CA GLU A 1102 28.77 -38.70 -40.01
C GLU A 1102 28.04 -40.02 -39.66
N TYR A 1103 28.25 -41.10 -40.42
CA TYR A 1103 27.58 -42.40 -40.19
C TYR A 1103 28.39 -43.41 -39.36
N ASP A 1104 29.68 -43.16 -39.07
CA ASP A 1104 30.58 -44.19 -38.51
C ASP A 1104 31.25 -43.83 -37.16
N GLY A 1105 30.78 -42.80 -36.44
CA GLY A 1105 31.35 -42.53 -35.12
C GLY A 1105 30.75 -41.39 -34.32
N GLN A 1106 30.18 -41.75 -33.16
CA GLN A 1106 29.87 -40.90 -32.00
C GLN A 1106 28.73 -39.88 -32.16
N ASN A 1107 27.48 -40.36 -32.17
CA ASN A 1107 26.32 -39.60 -31.65
C ASN A 1107 25.11 -40.53 -31.41
N GLU A 1108 25.26 -41.54 -30.55
CA GLU A 1108 24.14 -42.42 -30.16
C GLU A 1108 23.16 -41.79 -29.14
N ASN A 1109 23.39 -40.56 -28.68
CA ASN A 1109 22.59 -39.94 -27.60
C ASN A 1109 21.49 -38.96 -28.05
N PHE A 1110 21.29 -38.77 -29.36
CA PHE A 1110 20.15 -38.01 -29.89
C PHE A 1110 19.43 -38.88 -30.90
N GLY A 1111 18.28 -39.46 -30.50
CA GLY A 1111 17.43 -40.28 -31.35
C GLY A 1111 16.97 -39.49 -32.58
N VAL A 1112 17.76 -39.58 -33.65
CA VAL A 1112 17.38 -39.26 -35.01
C VAL A 1112 16.91 -40.58 -35.59
N GLU A 1113 15.59 -40.77 -35.63
CA GLU A 1113 14.99 -41.84 -36.41
C GLU A 1113 15.55 -41.77 -37.84
N SER A 1114 15.93 -42.94 -38.34
CA SER A 1114 16.44 -43.19 -39.67
C SER A 1114 15.64 -42.44 -40.73
N LEU A 1115 16.17 -41.29 -41.18
CA LEU A 1115 15.68 -40.63 -42.39
C LEU A 1115 16.07 -41.52 -43.56
N ASP A 1116 15.06 -42.13 -44.18
CA ASP A 1116 15.16 -42.88 -45.43
C ASP A 1116 15.83 -42.02 -46.51
N ILE A 1117 17.13 -42.22 -46.72
CA ILE A 1117 17.83 -41.75 -47.92
C ILE A 1117 17.58 -42.80 -49.00
N LYS A 1118 16.33 -42.87 -49.46
CA LYS A 1118 15.98 -43.41 -50.76
C LYS A 1118 15.35 -42.26 -51.53
N ASP A 1119 16.17 -41.52 -52.26
CA ASP A 1119 15.92 -41.30 -53.69
C ASP A 1119 16.92 -40.32 -54.35
N GLU A 1120 17.38 -40.81 -55.51
CA GLU A 1120 17.67 -40.07 -56.74
C GLU A 1120 18.77 -38.99 -56.76
N ALA A 1121 20.04 -39.36 -56.51
CA ALA A 1121 21.18 -38.64 -57.11
C ALA A 1121 22.53 -39.40 -57.15
N VAL A 1122 22.57 -40.72 -56.94
CA VAL A 1122 23.80 -41.51 -57.12
C VAL A 1122 23.52 -42.63 -58.10
N SER A 1123 23.54 -42.29 -59.39
CA SER A 1123 23.63 -43.29 -60.46
C SER A 1123 24.92 -44.08 -60.28
N LYS A 1124 24.82 -45.41 -60.39
CA LYS A 1124 25.89 -46.42 -60.24
C LYS A 1124 27.01 -46.37 -61.30
N ASP A 1125 27.20 -45.26 -61.99
CA ASP A 1125 28.16 -45.15 -63.09
C ASP A 1125 29.41 -44.37 -62.67
N ASN A 1126 30.54 -45.09 -62.67
CA ASN A 1126 31.92 -44.69 -62.36
C ASN A 1126 32.22 -44.36 -60.89
N GLU A 1127 32.79 -45.35 -60.18
CA GLU A 1127 33.46 -45.22 -58.88
C GLU A 1127 34.71 -44.33 -58.97
N GLU A 1128 34.56 -43.02 -59.16
CA GLU A 1128 35.64 -42.08 -58.92
C GLU A 1128 35.95 -42.07 -57.41
N LYS A 1129 37.11 -42.60 -57.02
CA LYS A 1129 37.61 -42.61 -55.63
C LYS A 1129 37.74 -41.18 -55.11
N SER A 1130 37.33 -40.92 -53.86
CA SER A 1130 37.50 -39.60 -53.23
C SER A 1130 38.98 -39.24 -53.11
N LEU A 1131 39.32 -37.96 -52.99
CA LEU A 1131 40.72 -37.53 -52.86
C LEU A 1131 41.41 -38.19 -51.64
N THR A 1132 40.66 -38.40 -50.57
CA THR A 1132 41.08 -39.10 -49.34
C THR A 1132 41.40 -40.58 -49.59
N GLU A 1133 40.57 -41.24 -50.40
CA GLU A 1133 40.78 -42.63 -50.81
C GLU A 1133 41.98 -42.73 -51.76
N MET A 1134 42.11 -41.82 -52.74
CA MET A 1134 43.24 -41.74 -53.68
C MET A 1134 44.59 -41.57 -52.96
N ILE A 1135 44.63 -40.77 -51.90
CA ILE A 1135 45.83 -40.53 -51.10
C ILE A 1135 46.30 -41.78 -50.33
N ASN A 1136 45.36 -42.59 -49.83
CA ASN A 1136 45.62 -43.71 -48.93
C ASN A 1136 45.69 -45.09 -49.61
N LEU A 1137 45.62 -45.17 -50.95
CA LEU A 1137 45.74 -46.43 -51.68
C LEU A 1137 47.14 -47.07 -51.47
N GLU A 1138 47.17 -48.35 -51.09
CA GLU A 1138 48.44 -49.07 -50.83
C GLU A 1138 49.32 -49.19 -52.08
N ASP A 1139 48.71 -49.47 -53.25
CA ASP A 1139 49.42 -49.76 -54.50
C ASP A 1139 49.73 -48.52 -55.36
N PHE A 1140 48.99 -47.42 -55.18
CA PHE A 1140 49.05 -46.23 -56.06
C PHE A 1140 49.01 -44.87 -55.32
N GLY A 1141 48.99 -44.88 -53.99
CA GLY A 1141 48.93 -43.69 -53.13
C GLY A 1141 50.30 -43.11 -52.79
N ILE A 1142 50.38 -42.31 -51.71
CA ILE A 1142 51.62 -41.58 -51.35
C ILE A 1142 52.80 -42.53 -51.05
N SER A 1143 52.53 -43.77 -50.62
CA SER A 1143 53.52 -44.81 -50.31
C SER A 1143 54.48 -45.10 -51.47
N THR A 1144 54.06 -44.88 -52.72
CA THR A 1144 54.84 -45.17 -53.93
C THR A 1144 55.50 -43.95 -54.57
N TRP A 1145 55.30 -42.74 -54.01
CA TRP A 1145 55.79 -41.49 -54.62
C TRP A 1145 57.29 -41.22 -54.42
N PHE A 1146 57.87 -41.75 -53.34
CA PHE A 1146 59.27 -41.51 -52.97
C PHE A 1146 59.88 -42.79 -52.39
N VAL A 1147 61.21 -42.96 -52.52
CA VAL A 1147 61.94 -44.08 -51.90
C VAL A 1147 62.21 -43.81 -50.41
N GLU A 1148 62.35 -42.54 -50.02
CA GLU A 1148 62.65 -42.13 -48.65
C GLU A 1148 61.41 -42.11 -47.75
N LYS A 1149 61.38 -43.01 -46.75
CA LYS A 1149 60.31 -43.07 -45.73
C LYS A 1149 60.06 -41.74 -45.01
N ARG A 1150 61.11 -40.93 -44.77
CA ARG A 1150 60.99 -39.61 -44.13
C ARG A 1150 60.23 -38.60 -45.00
N ARG A 1151 60.47 -38.63 -46.32
CA ARG A 1151 59.81 -37.75 -47.29
C ARG A 1151 58.34 -38.14 -47.49
N ILE A 1152 58.06 -39.45 -47.55
CA ILE A 1152 56.68 -40.00 -47.54
C ILE A 1152 55.91 -39.50 -46.31
N ALA A 1153 56.49 -39.66 -45.10
CA ALA A 1153 55.83 -39.23 -43.87
C ALA A 1153 55.58 -37.72 -43.81
N TYR A 1154 56.52 -36.91 -44.31
CA TYR A 1154 56.37 -35.46 -44.35
C TYR A 1154 55.27 -35.01 -45.34
N VAL A 1155 55.27 -35.54 -46.57
CA VAL A 1155 54.25 -35.23 -47.59
C VAL A 1155 52.87 -35.74 -47.18
N LYS A 1156 52.80 -36.94 -46.57
CA LYS A 1156 51.58 -37.47 -45.98
C LYS A 1156 51.02 -36.53 -44.92
N ARG A 1157 51.85 -36.04 -44.01
CA ARG A 1157 51.43 -35.06 -42.99
C ARG A 1157 50.93 -33.75 -43.62
N LEU A 1158 51.58 -33.24 -44.67
CA LEU A 1158 51.12 -32.05 -45.40
C LEU A 1158 49.76 -32.29 -46.06
N LEU A 1159 49.56 -33.44 -46.70
CA LEU A 1159 48.29 -33.78 -47.35
C LEU A 1159 47.18 -34.05 -46.32
N GLU A 1160 47.45 -34.70 -45.20
CA GLU A 1160 46.52 -34.83 -44.07
C GLU A 1160 46.14 -33.46 -43.48
N THR A 1161 47.11 -32.55 -43.37
CA THR A 1161 46.85 -31.16 -42.93
C THR A 1161 45.97 -30.42 -43.93
N PHE A 1162 46.19 -30.59 -45.23
CA PHE A 1162 45.32 -30.04 -46.27
C PHE A 1162 43.90 -30.61 -46.22
N LEU A 1163 43.75 -31.93 -46.12
CA LEU A 1163 42.47 -32.62 -46.03
C LEU A 1163 41.64 -32.11 -44.83
N LYS A 1164 42.30 -31.77 -43.73
CA LYS A 1164 41.67 -31.12 -42.57
C LYS A 1164 41.33 -29.65 -42.85
N TYR A 1165 42.28 -28.86 -43.34
CA TYR A 1165 42.09 -27.42 -43.55
C TYR A 1165 41.06 -27.09 -44.63
N ARG A 1166 40.90 -27.92 -45.67
CA ARG A 1166 39.87 -27.72 -46.72
C ARG A 1166 38.44 -27.87 -46.17
N ILE A 1167 38.24 -28.76 -45.20
CA ILE A 1167 36.95 -28.93 -44.53
C ILE A 1167 36.75 -27.75 -43.57
N GLU A 1168 37.76 -27.44 -42.75
CA GLU A 1168 37.70 -26.33 -41.79
C GLU A 1168 37.40 -24.99 -42.49
N ILE A 1169 38.04 -24.68 -43.62
CA ILE A 1169 37.80 -23.42 -44.34
C ILE A 1169 36.42 -23.39 -45.00
N PHE A 1170 35.92 -24.52 -45.51
CA PHE A 1170 34.58 -24.59 -46.10
C PHE A 1170 33.48 -24.43 -45.03
N GLU A 1171 33.63 -25.09 -43.88
CA GLU A 1171 32.73 -24.89 -42.74
C GLU A 1171 32.78 -23.45 -42.22
N LEU A 1172 33.98 -22.87 -42.18
CA LEU A 1172 34.18 -21.48 -41.82
C LEU A 1172 33.50 -20.54 -42.82
N ASP A 1173 33.53 -20.84 -44.12
CA ASP A 1173 32.85 -20.06 -45.16
C ASP A 1173 31.33 -20.05 -44.98
N ILE A 1174 30.72 -21.22 -44.74
CA ILE A 1174 29.29 -21.35 -44.43
C ILE A 1174 28.94 -20.48 -43.22
N GLU A 1175 29.68 -20.63 -42.12
CA GLU A 1175 29.39 -19.93 -40.88
C GLU A 1175 29.61 -18.42 -40.98
N LEU A 1176 30.68 -17.99 -41.65
CA LEU A 1176 31.07 -16.59 -41.77
C LEU A 1176 30.08 -15.83 -42.67
N ARG A 1177 29.64 -16.44 -43.78
CA ARG A 1177 28.58 -15.87 -44.62
C ARG A 1177 27.24 -15.76 -43.87
N LYS A 1178 26.79 -16.84 -43.22
CA LYS A 1178 25.55 -16.85 -42.42
C LYS A 1178 25.57 -15.78 -41.32
N LYS A 1179 26.68 -15.69 -40.56
CA LYS A 1179 26.83 -14.70 -39.48
C LYS A 1179 26.93 -13.27 -40.01
N TYR A 1180 27.66 -13.06 -41.12
CA TYR A 1180 27.76 -11.75 -41.73
C TYR A 1180 26.40 -11.23 -42.22
N GLU A 1181 25.66 -12.04 -42.99
CA GLU A 1181 24.34 -11.67 -43.51
C GLU A 1181 23.34 -11.39 -42.37
N SER A 1182 23.37 -12.23 -41.33
CA SER A 1182 22.53 -12.01 -40.15
C SER A 1182 22.91 -10.73 -39.40
N LEU A 1183 24.21 -10.48 -39.20
CA LEU A 1183 24.68 -9.27 -38.52
C LEU A 1183 24.35 -8.02 -39.33
N ALA A 1184 24.57 -8.02 -40.65
CA ALA A 1184 24.22 -6.92 -41.54
C ALA A 1184 22.71 -6.62 -41.50
N THR A 1185 21.88 -7.68 -41.50
CA THR A 1185 20.42 -7.54 -41.35
C THR A 1185 20.06 -6.88 -40.01
N PHE A 1186 20.62 -7.35 -38.90
CA PHE A 1186 20.33 -6.78 -37.57
C PHE A 1186 20.87 -5.37 -37.40
N VAL A 1187 22.03 -5.03 -37.97
CA VAL A 1187 22.57 -3.66 -37.97
C VAL A 1187 21.68 -2.74 -38.80
N SER A 1188 21.22 -3.18 -39.97
CA SER A 1188 20.27 -2.42 -40.79
C SER A 1188 18.95 -2.18 -40.05
N LYS A 1189 18.37 -3.22 -39.44
CA LYS A 1189 17.14 -3.10 -38.64
C LYS A 1189 17.35 -2.23 -37.40
N PHE A 1190 18.52 -2.31 -36.76
CA PHE A 1190 18.86 -1.49 -35.61
C PHE A 1190 18.78 0.02 -35.91
N TYR A 1191 19.18 0.45 -37.10
CA TYR A 1191 19.09 1.86 -37.50
C TYR A 1191 17.64 2.37 -37.62
N GLN A 1192 16.71 1.50 -37.99
CA GLN A 1192 15.28 1.83 -37.99
C GLN A 1192 14.71 1.75 -36.57
N PHE A 1193 15.01 0.64 -35.87
CA PHE A 1193 14.60 0.39 -34.49
C PHE A 1193 14.99 1.53 -33.54
N ARG A 1194 16.20 2.07 -33.63
CA ARG A 1194 16.63 3.19 -32.77
C ARG A 1194 15.76 4.43 -32.95
N ILE A 1195 15.31 4.72 -34.17
CA ILE A 1195 14.49 5.89 -34.49
C ILE A 1195 13.08 5.67 -33.95
N ASP A 1196 12.50 4.51 -34.24
CA ASP A 1196 11.14 4.19 -33.86
C ASP A 1196 10.98 4.02 -32.35
N LEU A 1197 11.93 3.35 -31.70
CA LEU A 1197 11.97 3.21 -30.24
C LEU A 1197 12.12 4.58 -29.57
N PHE A 1198 13.03 5.44 -30.04
CA PHE A 1198 13.22 6.75 -29.43
C PHE A 1198 11.99 7.65 -29.61
N LYS A 1199 11.39 7.69 -30.80
CA LYS A 1199 10.16 8.44 -31.07
C LYS A 1199 9.01 7.96 -30.17
N ASN A 1200 8.81 6.65 -30.08
CA ASN A 1200 7.79 6.06 -29.20
C ASN A 1200 8.09 6.39 -27.73
N ALA A 1201 9.33 6.18 -27.27
CA ALA A 1201 9.74 6.46 -25.89
C ALA A 1201 9.48 7.93 -25.53
N TYR A 1202 9.88 8.87 -26.40
CA TYR A 1202 9.66 10.29 -26.18
C TYR A 1202 8.17 10.66 -26.21
N LYS A 1203 7.37 10.05 -27.10
CA LYS A 1203 5.92 10.25 -27.11
C LYS A 1203 5.28 9.81 -25.80
N CYS A 1204 5.60 8.60 -25.31
CA CYS A 1204 5.11 8.09 -24.02
C CYS A 1204 5.53 9.00 -22.87
N TYR A 1205 6.80 9.40 -22.84
CA TYR A 1205 7.32 10.35 -21.85
C TYR A 1205 6.55 11.68 -21.86
N ALA A 1206 6.36 12.28 -23.03
CA ALA A 1206 5.66 13.55 -23.17
C ALA A 1206 4.19 13.43 -22.76
N MET A 1207 3.48 12.38 -23.19
CA MET A 1207 2.08 12.14 -22.80
C MET A 1207 1.95 11.90 -21.29
N GLY A 1208 2.84 11.09 -20.72
CA GLY A 1208 2.88 10.82 -19.28
C GLY A 1208 3.15 12.08 -18.47
N LYS A 1209 4.16 12.89 -18.83
CA LYS A 1209 4.45 14.17 -18.18
C LYS A 1209 3.35 15.20 -18.33
N ILE A 1210 2.70 15.27 -19.49
CA ILE A 1210 1.51 16.13 -19.66
C ILE A 1210 0.40 15.66 -18.72
N GLY A 1211 0.18 14.35 -18.59
CA GLY A 1211 -0.80 13.79 -17.66
C GLY A 1211 -0.47 14.12 -16.19
N GLU A 1212 0.79 13.95 -15.78
CA GLU A 1212 1.28 14.33 -14.44
C GLU A 1212 1.05 15.82 -14.16
N LEU A 1213 1.44 16.69 -15.10
CA LEU A 1213 1.25 18.14 -14.98
C LEU A 1213 -0.22 18.54 -14.94
N LYS A 1214 -1.08 17.93 -15.77
CA LYS A 1214 -2.53 18.18 -15.73
C LYS A 1214 -3.12 17.84 -14.36
N ARG A 1215 -2.72 16.70 -13.78
CA ARG A 1215 -3.17 16.29 -12.44
C ARG A 1215 -2.60 17.19 -11.36
N GLU A 1216 -1.35 17.61 -11.46
CA GLU A 1216 -0.77 18.59 -10.54
C GLU A 1216 -1.54 19.92 -10.61
N VAL A 1217 -1.81 20.45 -11.80
CA VAL A 1217 -2.61 21.66 -11.98
C VAL A 1217 -4.01 21.47 -11.40
N GLN A 1218 -4.68 20.35 -11.67
CA GLN A 1218 -5.99 20.05 -11.12
C GLN A 1218 -5.96 20.02 -9.58
N ALA A 1219 -4.94 19.40 -8.99
CA ALA A 1219 -4.78 19.32 -7.54
C ALA A 1219 -4.49 20.71 -6.93
N TRP A 1220 -3.67 21.54 -7.58
CA TRP A 1220 -3.46 22.94 -7.19
C TRP A 1220 -4.73 23.77 -7.33
N GLU A 1221 -5.50 23.60 -8.41
CA GLU A 1221 -6.77 24.30 -8.60
C GLU A 1221 -7.79 23.91 -7.53
N LEU A 1222 -7.88 22.61 -7.20
CA LEU A 1222 -8.70 22.11 -6.10
C LEU A 1222 -8.25 22.73 -4.77
N GLY A 1223 -6.96 22.62 -4.43
CA GLY A 1223 -6.42 23.17 -3.18
C GLY A 1223 -6.52 24.69 -3.08
N LEU A 1224 -6.33 25.44 -4.17
CA LEU A 1224 -6.49 26.89 -4.21
C LEU A 1224 -7.96 27.28 -4.03
N ARG A 1225 -8.89 26.59 -4.70
CA ARG A 1225 -10.33 26.82 -4.52
C ARG A 1225 -10.76 26.47 -3.10
N GLU A 1226 -10.27 25.39 -2.51
CA GLU A 1226 -10.51 25.05 -1.10
C GLU A 1226 -9.96 26.11 -0.15
N HIS A 1227 -8.74 26.58 -0.37
CA HIS A 1227 -8.15 27.66 0.43
C HIS A 1227 -8.94 28.96 0.30
N GLN A 1228 -9.42 29.31 -0.90
CA GLN A 1228 -10.31 30.47 -1.10
C GLN A 1228 -11.63 30.30 -0.34
N LEU A 1229 -12.21 29.10 -0.32
CA LEU A 1229 -13.43 28.78 0.42
C LEU A 1229 -13.22 28.84 1.95
N LYS A 1230 -12.10 28.31 2.48
CA LYS A 1230 -11.73 28.42 3.91
C LYS A 1230 -11.34 29.85 4.31
N GLY A 1231 -10.70 30.61 3.43
CA GLY A 1231 -10.32 32.00 3.66
C GLY A 1231 -11.53 32.94 3.73
N MET A 1232 -12.59 32.66 2.97
CA MET A 1232 -13.85 33.41 3.04
C MET A 1232 -14.65 33.15 4.34
N SER A 1233 -14.45 32.03 5.03
CA SER A 1233 -15.12 31.78 6.32
C SER A 1233 -14.45 32.48 7.50
N LYS A 1234 -13.16 32.86 7.40
CA LYS A 1234 -12.44 33.64 8.44
C LYS A 1234 -12.58 35.15 8.31
N ILE A 1235 -13.21 35.65 7.23
CA ILE A 1235 -13.43 37.10 6.99
C ILE A 1235 -14.91 37.49 7.26
N LYS A 1236 -15.76 36.57 7.75
CA LYS A 1236 -17.11 36.88 8.22
C LYS A 1236 -17.20 36.88 9.74
#